data_AF-A0A3P1SI52-F1
#
_entry.id   AF-A0A3P1SI52-F1
#
_cell.length_a   1.000
_cell.length_b   1.000
_cell.length_c   1.000
_cell.angle_alpha   90.00
_cell.angle_beta   90.00
_cell.angle_gamma   90.00
#
_symmetry.space_group_name_H-M   'P 1'
#
loop_
_entity.id
_entity.type
_entity.pdbx_description
1 polymer ?
#
loop_
_entity_poly.entity_id
_entity_poly.type
_entity_poly.pdbx_seq_one_letter_code
_entity_poly.pdbx_strand_id
1 'polypeptide(L)'
;MKTNLLTNMLAATVALFTALFALPQTAQAKNFYAIYIAGTQVTSDNCNDLGGIAGVSGTVKYDPATKTLTLDNATINSGDKHGIYSEFDDLTVNLIGTNTVNANKLAVGHSHPMTITGSGTLNANSIGSYAISVYNTSLTIDGCTVNAKGKWGILGLRDFSKYLTIRNATVTAEGTWGSILDFKNLVLDNCDITSPAGAVWNSGKQAVCDASGNVITDKVTIAPINHYKLWIAGTPVSPDNCDDLSVIPGVSGTVKYDHSTKTLTLDNATINSSEYTGIHSKINSLTVKLTGTNTITSGVKGVWHEPSYPMTLTGGGTLNAESANDWGIHVAWLIIDGCTVNAKGKFGIAGNDASSGSFSIRNATVTAEGTDGSICNFNAFMPSNGYGIISPAGAVWNYVKGAVCDTSGNVITDKVTIGPVTTYALYIIGKPVTSANCNDLSVIPGVSGTVKYDPATKTLTLDNATINGVHNDGISSYIDGLTVKLIGTNTIIAERTPVWHNAPMTITGGGTLNTKDIEAYGIYTNNTSLTIDGCTVNADGGNGFYGRDGSESLIIRNATVTAKGTDGSIHNINELILDGCAITSPDGAVWNAEKKAVCDASGNVIKSEVTIEPVTTYIETVNADVPAGKRGVYNLQGVRLGESLDRLPAGVYIYNGKKIIKK
;
A
#
# COMPACT_ATOMS: atom_id res chain seq x y z
N MET A 1 -39.24 -91.88 -61.67
CA MET A 1 -37.82 -91.50 -61.47
C MET A 1 -37.45 -90.07 -61.91
N LYS A 2 -38.21 -89.39 -62.79
CA LYS A 2 -37.87 -88.01 -63.24
C LYS A 2 -38.37 -86.86 -62.37
N THR A 3 -39.38 -87.08 -61.51
CA THR A 3 -39.98 -86.00 -60.72
C THR A 3 -39.13 -85.60 -59.50
N ASN A 4 -38.49 -86.56 -58.83
CA ASN A 4 -37.70 -86.30 -57.61
C ASN A 4 -36.33 -85.64 -57.87
N LEU A 5 -35.81 -85.71 -59.10
CA LEU A 5 -34.54 -85.07 -59.47
C LEU A 5 -34.72 -83.56 -59.74
N LEU A 6 -35.85 -83.15 -60.31
CA LEU A 6 -36.16 -81.73 -60.55
C LEU A 6 -36.49 -81.00 -59.24
N THR A 7 -37.18 -81.63 -58.30
CA THR A 7 -37.52 -81.03 -57.00
C THR A 7 -36.29 -80.82 -56.12
N ASN A 8 -35.33 -81.75 -56.15
CA ASN A 8 -34.08 -81.63 -55.39
C ASN A 8 -33.08 -80.66 -56.01
N MET A 9 -33.06 -80.52 -57.35
CA MET A 9 -32.26 -79.47 -58.01
C MET A 9 -32.82 -78.07 -57.73
N LEU A 10 -34.14 -77.86 -57.84
CA LEU A 10 -34.76 -76.58 -57.51
C LEU A 10 -34.61 -76.23 -56.03
N ALA A 11 -34.73 -77.21 -55.12
CA ALA A 11 -34.49 -76.99 -53.68
C ALA A 11 -33.03 -76.64 -53.38
N ALA A 12 -32.05 -77.26 -54.06
CA ALA A 12 -30.63 -76.94 -53.88
C ALA A 12 -30.23 -75.59 -54.48
N THR A 13 -30.80 -75.20 -55.63
CA THR A 13 -30.56 -73.88 -56.24
C THR A 13 -31.24 -72.75 -55.48
N VAL A 14 -32.47 -72.97 -54.97
CA VAL A 14 -33.16 -72.01 -54.09
C VAL A 14 -32.44 -71.89 -52.74
N ALA A 15 -31.95 -72.98 -52.15
CA ALA A 15 -31.18 -72.94 -50.91
C ALA A 15 -29.84 -72.19 -51.06
N LEU A 16 -29.14 -72.35 -52.19
CA LEU A 16 -27.90 -71.63 -52.48
C LEU A 16 -28.14 -70.13 -52.75
N PHE A 17 -29.27 -69.76 -53.38
CA PHE A 17 -29.65 -68.36 -53.55
C PHE A 17 -30.17 -67.72 -52.25
N THR A 18 -30.89 -68.44 -51.39
CA THR A 18 -31.31 -67.91 -50.08
C THR A 18 -30.14 -67.76 -49.11
N ALA A 19 -29.10 -68.60 -49.20
CA ALA A 19 -27.89 -68.46 -48.37
C ALA A 19 -27.01 -67.25 -48.78
N LEU A 20 -27.02 -66.85 -50.06
CA LEU A 20 -26.30 -65.64 -50.52
C LEU A 20 -26.99 -64.32 -50.14
N PHE A 21 -28.30 -64.33 -49.82
CA PHE A 21 -29.07 -63.13 -49.44
C PHE A 21 -29.48 -63.10 -47.95
N ALA A 22 -29.15 -64.12 -47.15
CA ALA A 22 -29.54 -64.22 -45.73
C ALA A 22 -28.46 -63.79 -44.72
N LEU A 23 -27.30 -63.33 -45.17
CA LEU A 23 -26.37 -62.62 -44.30
C LEU A 23 -26.66 -61.13 -44.44
N PRO A 24 -27.20 -60.44 -43.41
CA PRO A 24 -26.99 -59.01 -43.35
C PRO A 24 -25.47 -58.83 -43.26
N GLN A 25 -24.85 -58.36 -44.35
CA GLN A 25 -23.64 -57.58 -44.18
C GLN A 25 -24.07 -56.37 -43.36
N THR A 26 -23.96 -56.48 -42.04
CA THR A 26 -23.93 -55.30 -41.18
C THR A 26 -22.66 -54.57 -41.60
N ALA A 27 -22.79 -53.68 -42.59
CA ALA A 27 -21.86 -52.61 -42.78
C ALA A 27 -21.86 -51.84 -41.46
N GLN A 28 -20.90 -52.14 -40.59
CA GLN A 28 -20.64 -51.32 -39.41
C GLN A 28 -20.44 -49.91 -39.93
N ALA A 29 -21.23 -48.96 -39.43
CA ALA A 29 -21.08 -47.56 -39.82
C ALA A 29 -19.63 -47.16 -39.55
N LYS A 30 -18.90 -46.80 -40.61
CA LYS A 30 -17.52 -46.36 -40.51
C LYS A 30 -17.52 -45.04 -39.73
N ASN A 31 -17.06 -45.10 -38.48
CA ASN A 31 -16.91 -43.90 -37.68
C ASN A 31 -15.60 -43.21 -38.07
N PHE A 32 -15.69 -41.91 -38.33
CA PHE A 32 -14.53 -41.06 -38.59
C PHE A 32 -14.23 -40.25 -37.35
N TYR A 33 -13.03 -40.43 -36.81
CA TYR A 33 -12.56 -39.62 -35.70
C TYR A 33 -11.81 -38.43 -36.28
N ALA A 34 -12.00 -37.24 -35.71
CA ALA A 34 -11.33 -36.02 -36.15
C ALA A 34 -9.85 -35.97 -35.69
N ILE A 35 -9.15 -37.10 -35.85
CA ILE A 35 -7.76 -37.32 -35.47
C ILE A 35 -7.04 -37.79 -36.73
N TYR A 36 -5.88 -37.21 -37.01
CA TYR A 36 -5.08 -37.51 -38.20
C TYR A 36 -3.65 -37.84 -37.78
N ILE A 37 -3.16 -38.99 -38.27
CA ILE A 37 -1.79 -39.48 -38.04
C ILE A 37 -1.07 -39.57 -39.38
N ALA A 38 0.05 -38.85 -39.53
CA ALA A 38 0.74 -38.65 -40.80
C ALA A 38 -0.21 -38.26 -41.96
N GLY A 39 -1.21 -37.43 -41.65
CA GLY A 39 -2.28 -36.98 -42.53
C GLY A 39 -3.30 -38.04 -42.96
N THR A 40 -3.29 -39.23 -42.36
CA THR A 40 -4.34 -40.25 -42.53
C THR A 40 -5.34 -40.15 -41.39
N GLN A 41 -6.63 -40.07 -41.72
CA GLN A 41 -7.68 -39.96 -40.71
C GLN A 41 -7.85 -41.29 -39.95
N VAL A 42 -8.02 -41.20 -38.63
CA VAL A 42 -8.34 -42.34 -37.77
C VAL A 42 -9.83 -42.65 -37.92
N THR A 43 -10.16 -43.93 -38.07
CA THR A 43 -11.51 -44.45 -38.30
C THR A 43 -11.72 -45.72 -37.49
N SER A 44 -12.96 -46.20 -37.37
CA SER A 44 -13.26 -47.48 -36.70
C SER A 44 -12.49 -48.68 -37.27
N ASP A 45 -12.06 -48.61 -38.53
CA ASP A 45 -11.38 -49.71 -39.22
C ASP A 45 -9.89 -49.81 -38.87
N ASN A 46 -9.24 -48.68 -38.55
CA ASN A 46 -7.79 -48.60 -38.32
C ASN A 46 -7.42 -48.16 -36.89
N CYS A 47 -8.38 -47.79 -36.04
CA CYS A 47 -8.08 -47.25 -34.71
C CYS A 47 -7.30 -48.22 -33.82
N ASN A 48 -7.49 -49.53 -33.95
CA ASN A 48 -6.80 -50.51 -33.11
C ASN A 48 -5.32 -50.72 -33.48
N ASP A 49 -4.91 -50.37 -34.70
CA ASP A 49 -3.53 -50.44 -35.17
C ASP A 49 -3.29 -49.44 -36.32
N LEU A 50 -2.57 -48.36 -36.00
CA LEU A 50 -2.21 -47.29 -36.93
C LEU A 50 -0.81 -47.48 -37.51
N GLY A 51 -0.11 -48.57 -37.19
CA GLY A 51 1.22 -48.91 -37.71
C GLY A 51 1.23 -49.18 -39.22
N GLY A 52 0.08 -49.49 -39.82
CA GLY A 52 -0.06 -49.64 -41.28
C GLY A 52 0.02 -48.31 -42.07
N ILE A 53 0.03 -47.17 -41.39
CA ILE A 53 0.16 -45.85 -42.04
C ILE A 53 1.63 -45.64 -42.46
N ALA A 54 1.84 -45.24 -43.72
CA ALA A 54 3.18 -44.95 -44.23
C ALA A 54 3.91 -43.91 -43.35
N GLY A 55 5.11 -44.26 -42.91
CA GLY A 55 5.93 -43.42 -42.03
C GLY A 55 5.68 -43.62 -40.53
N VAL A 56 4.76 -44.51 -40.14
CA VAL A 56 4.50 -44.89 -38.74
C VAL A 56 5.19 -46.20 -38.40
N SER A 57 5.85 -46.26 -37.24
CA SER A 57 6.41 -47.49 -36.65
C SER A 57 6.23 -47.48 -35.13
N GLY A 58 6.51 -48.63 -34.49
CA GLY A 58 6.14 -48.87 -33.09
C GLY A 58 4.63 -49.07 -32.92
N THR A 59 4.13 -48.95 -31.70
CA THR A 59 2.70 -49.15 -31.42
C THR A 59 1.98 -47.81 -31.39
N VAL A 60 1.05 -47.61 -32.32
CA VAL A 60 0.15 -46.45 -32.36
C VAL A 60 -1.28 -46.96 -32.46
N LYS A 61 -2.12 -46.63 -31.48
CA LYS A 61 -3.54 -47.04 -31.46
C LYS A 61 -4.41 -45.98 -30.81
N TYR A 62 -5.65 -45.89 -31.24
CA TYR A 62 -6.67 -45.03 -30.69
C TYR A 62 -7.81 -45.88 -30.12
N ASP A 63 -8.15 -45.65 -28.85
CA ASP A 63 -9.32 -46.21 -28.20
C ASP A 63 -10.46 -45.16 -28.15
N PRO A 64 -11.54 -45.33 -28.93
CA PRO A 64 -12.66 -44.41 -28.94
C PRO A 64 -13.43 -44.34 -27.61
N ALA A 65 -13.43 -45.42 -26.81
CA ALA A 65 -14.19 -45.47 -25.57
C ALA A 65 -13.58 -44.58 -24.48
N THR A 66 -12.25 -44.52 -24.45
CA THR A 66 -11.47 -43.69 -23.51
C THR A 66 -10.94 -42.42 -24.15
N LYS A 67 -11.23 -42.17 -25.43
CA LYS A 67 -10.67 -41.08 -26.25
C LYS A 67 -9.13 -41.00 -26.16
N THR A 68 -8.46 -42.16 -26.12
CA THR A 68 -7.02 -42.22 -25.85
C THR A 68 -6.23 -42.70 -27.07
N LEU A 69 -5.34 -41.84 -27.58
CA LEU A 69 -4.28 -42.19 -28.53
C LEU A 69 -3.05 -42.67 -27.75
N THR A 70 -2.74 -43.96 -27.80
CA THR A 70 -1.53 -44.52 -27.19
C THR A 70 -0.38 -44.52 -28.19
N LEU A 71 0.76 -43.96 -27.78
CA LEU A 71 2.04 -44.08 -28.46
C LEU A 71 2.98 -44.89 -27.56
N ASP A 72 3.40 -46.06 -28.03
CA ASP A 72 4.35 -46.92 -27.33
C ASP A 72 5.55 -47.22 -28.23
N ASN A 73 6.69 -46.60 -27.88
CA ASN A 73 7.93 -46.61 -28.65
C ASN A 73 7.70 -46.29 -30.15
N ALA A 74 6.77 -45.36 -30.41
CA ALA A 74 6.30 -45.02 -31.74
C ALA A 74 7.21 -44.00 -32.44
N THR A 75 7.36 -44.13 -33.76
CA THR A 75 7.93 -43.09 -34.61
C THR A 75 6.95 -42.74 -35.71
N ILE A 76 6.62 -41.45 -35.86
CA ILE A 76 5.75 -40.92 -36.92
C ILE A 76 6.56 -39.94 -37.76
N ASN A 77 6.83 -40.29 -39.01
CA ASN A 77 7.51 -39.44 -40.00
C ASN A 77 6.51 -39.00 -41.07
N SER A 78 6.00 -37.77 -40.99
CA SER A 78 4.89 -37.32 -41.84
C SER A 78 5.30 -36.50 -43.07
N GLY A 79 6.58 -36.14 -43.21
CA GLY A 79 7.06 -35.27 -44.28
C GLY A 79 6.28 -33.94 -44.30
N ASP A 80 5.70 -33.56 -45.44
CA ASP A 80 4.94 -32.31 -45.59
C ASP A 80 3.53 -32.31 -44.96
N LYS A 81 3.09 -33.46 -44.44
CA LYS A 81 1.82 -33.59 -43.72
C LYS A 81 2.03 -33.30 -42.23
N HIS A 82 0.93 -33.06 -41.51
CA HIS A 82 0.98 -32.99 -40.04
C HIS A 82 1.28 -34.37 -39.45
N GLY A 83 2.06 -34.41 -38.36
CA GLY A 83 2.40 -35.63 -37.64
C GLY A 83 1.19 -36.18 -36.90
N ILE A 84 0.76 -35.47 -35.86
CA ILE A 84 -0.49 -35.69 -35.13
C ILE A 84 -1.31 -34.41 -35.23
N TYR A 85 -2.54 -34.51 -35.72
CA TYR A 85 -3.48 -33.39 -35.74
C TYR A 85 -4.84 -33.81 -35.20
N SER A 86 -5.39 -33.04 -34.26
CA SER A 86 -6.70 -33.34 -33.65
C SER A 86 -7.64 -32.15 -33.69
N GLU A 87 -8.84 -32.39 -34.21
CA GLU A 87 -10.01 -31.52 -34.02
C GLU A 87 -11.05 -32.23 -33.13
N PHE A 88 -10.60 -33.23 -32.36
CA PHE A 88 -11.43 -34.07 -31.52
C PHE A 88 -11.46 -33.57 -30.07
N ASP A 89 -12.65 -33.53 -29.48
CA ASP A 89 -12.87 -33.06 -28.12
C ASP A 89 -12.24 -33.98 -27.06
N ASP A 90 -11.40 -33.38 -26.20
CA ASP A 90 -10.77 -34.00 -25.03
C ASP A 90 -9.88 -35.21 -25.37
N LEU A 91 -9.08 -35.11 -26.43
CA LEU A 91 -8.15 -36.16 -26.81
C LEU A 91 -7.06 -36.34 -25.75
N THR A 92 -6.90 -37.57 -25.26
CA THR A 92 -5.74 -37.96 -24.43
C THR A 92 -4.69 -38.64 -25.30
N VAL A 93 -3.45 -38.18 -25.26
CA VAL A 93 -2.28 -38.83 -25.87
C VAL A 93 -1.46 -39.46 -24.76
N ASN A 94 -1.50 -40.79 -24.64
CA ASN A 94 -0.80 -41.56 -23.63
C ASN A 94 0.55 -42.06 -24.16
N LEU A 95 1.64 -41.67 -23.52
CA LEU A 95 3.01 -41.96 -23.91
C LEU A 95 3.58 -43.11 -23.09
N ILE A 96 4.09 -44.12 -23.77
CA ILE A 96 4.83 -45.25 -23.21
C ILE A 96 6.18 -45.34 -23.96
N GLY A 97 7.27 -45.55 -23.23
CA GLY A 97 8.61 -45.57 -23.81
C GLY A 97 9.00 -44.24 -24.47
N THR A 98 9.82 -44.28 -25.53
CA THR A 98 10.28 -43.08 -26.24
C THR A 98 9.60 -42.95 -27.59
N ASN A 99 8.80 -41.90 -27.76
CA ASN A 99 8.03 -41.64 -28.96
C ASN A 99 8.58 -40.43 -29.71
N THR A 100 8.57 -40.48 -31.04
CA THR A 100 9.10 -39.40 -31.88
C THR A 100 8.12 -39.06 -32.99
N VAL A 101 7.83 -37.78 -33.17
CA VAL A 101 6.99 -37.26 -34.25
C VAL A 101 7.79 -36.22 -35.02
N ASN A 102 8.13 -36.55 -36.28
CA ASN A 102 8.88 -35.69 -37.18
C ASN A 102 7.99 -35.21 -38.33
N ALA A 103 7.91 -33.90 -38.51
CA ALA A 103 7.16 -33.27 -39.61
C ALA A 103 7.93 -32.10 -40.21
N ASN A 104 7.69 -31.77 -41.48
CA ASN A 104 8.23 -30.55 -42.09
C ASN A 104 7.45 -29.30 -41.63
N LYS A 105 6.13 -29.45 -41.39
CA LYS A 105 5.22 -28.36 -40.99
C LYS A 105 4.88 -28.39 -39.50
N LEU A 106 4.06 -29.34 -39.08
CA LEU A 106 3.49 -29.40 -37.74
C LEU A 106 3.66 -30.80 -37.17
N ALA A 107 4.43 -30.95 -36.08
CA ALA A 107 4.59 -32.25 -35.46
C ALA A 107 3.33 -32.64 -34.68
N VAL A 108 2.86 -31.77 -33.77
CA VAL A 108 1.61 -31.99 -33.02
C VAL A 108 0.77 -30.72 -33.01
N GLY A 109 -0.51 -30.78 -33.35
CA GLY A 109 -1.39 -29.66 -33.04
C GLY A 109 -2.87 -30.00 -32.97
N HIS A 110 -3.63 -29.10 -32.38
CA HIS A 110 -5.03 -29.34 -32.07
C HIS A 110 -5.88 -28.08 -31.94
N SER A 111 -7.16 -28.21 -32.25
CA SER A 111 -8.18 -27.14 -32.13
C SER A 111 -9.21 -27.35 -31.03
N HIS A 112 -9.14 -28.49 -30.32
CA HIS A 112 -9.96 -28.82 -29.15
C HIS A 112 -9.07 -29.40 -28.05
N PRO A 113 -9.47 -29.34 -26.75
CA PRO A 113 -8.58 -29.63 -25.64
C PRO A 113 -7.84 -30.97 -25.80
N MET A 114 -6.52 -30.93 -25.55
CA MET A 114 -5.67 -32.12 -25.61
C MET A 114 -4.89 -32.26 -24.31
N THR A 115 -4.79 -33.51 -23.82
CA THR A 115 -3.90 -33.88 -22.72
C THR A 115 -2.83 -34.84 -23.23
N ILE A 116 -1.56 -34.53 -23.01
CA ILE A 116 -0.42 -35.42 -23.25
C ILE A 116 0.03 -35.95 -21.89
N THR A 117 0.06 -37.26 -21.72
CA THR A 117 0.34 -37.91 -20.42
C THR A 117 1.05 -39.25 -20.58
N GLY A 118 1.18 -40.03 -19.51
CA GLY A 118 1.88 -41.30 -19.45
C GLY A 118 3.33 -41.17 -19.00
N SER A 119 3.97 -42.27 -18.64
CA SER A 119 5.35 -42.26 -18.14
C SER A 119 6.42 -42.10 -19.23
N GLY A 120 6.00 -41.97 -20.49
CA GLY A 120 6.87 -41.93 -21.66
C GLY A 120 7.39 -40.53 -22.04
N THR A 121 8.16 -40.52 -23.12
CA THR A 121 8.70 -39.31 -23.76
C THR A 121 8.06 -39.09 -25.12
N LEU A 122 7.79 -37.84 -25.48
CA LEU A 122 7.43 -37.39 -26.82
C LEU A 122 8.48 -36.40 -27.34
N ASN A 123 9.14 -36.72 -28.44
CA ASN A 123 10.00 -35.81 -29.20
C ASN A 123 9.20 -35.28 -30.40
N ALA A 124 8.66 -34.07 -30.29
CA ALA A 124 7.93 -33.39 -31.34
C ALA A 124 8.89 -32.46 -32.12
N ASN A 125 9.29 -32.88 -33.32
CA ASN A 125 10.27 -32.17 -34.14
C ASN A 125 9.62 -31.64 -35.42
N SER A 126 9.76 -30.33 -35.64
CA SER A 126 9.38 -29.67 -36.89
C SER A 126 10.60 -29.03 -37.55
N ILE A 127 10.83 -29.31 -38.83
CA ILE A 127 11.98 -28.75 -39.57
C ILE A 127 11.71 -27.30 -39.99
N GLY A 128 10.47 -26.96 -40.39
CA GLY A 128 10.16 -25.69 -41.04
C GLY A 128 9.18 -24.78 -40.30
N SER A 129 8.51 -25.25 -39.23
CA SER A 129 7.43 -24.48 -38.60
C SER A 129 7.21 -24.86 -37.12
N TYR A 130 6.04 -25.34 -36.72
CA TYR A 130 5.66 -25.51 -35.31
C TYR A 130 5.96 -26.92 -34.81
N ALA A 131 6.66 -27.07 -33.69
CA ALA A 131 6.71 -28.37 -33.02
C ALA A 131 5.35 -28.71 -32.41
N ILE A 132 4.83 -27.84 -31.54
CA ILE A 132 3.49 -27.99 -30.96
C ILE A 132 2.69 -26.71 -31.17
N SER A 133 1.49 -26.82 -31.74
CA SER A 133 0.57 -25.69 -31.91
C SER A 133 -0.81 -25.92 -31.26
N VAL A 134 -1.28 -24.91 -30.56
CA VAL A 134 -2.56 -24.92 -29.80
C VAL A 134 -3.49 -23.87 -30.39
N TYR A 135 -4.56 -24.28 -31.09
CA TYR A 135 -5.48 -23.36 -31.78
C TYR A 135 -6.71 -23.07 -30.91
N ASN A 136 -6.84 -21.83 -30.40
CA ASN A 136 -8.01 -21.36 -29.65
C ASN A 136 -8.49 -22.29 -28.50
N THR A 137 -7.58 -23.05 -27.90
CA THR A 137 -7.92 -24.11 -26.94
C THR A 137 -6.84 -24.28 -25.87
N SER A 138 -6.90 -25.35 -25.08
CA SER A 138 -5.92 -25.69 -24.05
C SER A 138 -5.06 -26.91 -24.41
N LEU A 139 -3.83 -26.90 -23.91
CA LEU A 139 -2.96 -28.07 -23.86
C LEU A 139 -2.58 -28.34 -22.42
N THR A 140 -2.76 -29.59 -21.98
CA THR A 140 -2.24 -30.09 -20.70
C THR A 140 -1.13 -31.10 -20.97
N ILE A 141 0.02 -30.94 -20.32
CA ILE A 141 1.12 -31.91 -20.31
C ILE A 141 1.26 -32.40 -18.87
N ASP A 142 0.99 -33.69 -18.62
CA ASP A 142 0.81 -34.23 -17.26
C ASP A 142 1.61 -35.52 -17.03
N GLY A 143 2.62 -35.47 -16.16
CA GLY A 143 3.36 -36.66 -15.70
C GLY A 143 4.33 -37.28 -16.73
N CYS A 144 4.56 -36.62 -17.87
CA CYS A 144 5.36 -37.15 -18.97
C CYS A 144 6.57 -36.27 -19.32
N THR A 145 7.37 -36.70 -20.31
CA THR A 145 8.42 -35.86 -20.89
C THR A 145 8.05 -35.42 -22.31
N VAL A 146 8.12 -34.11 -22.61
CA VAL A 146 7.89 -33.56 -23.95
C VAL A 146 9.06 -32.71 -24.38
N ASN A 147 9.64 -33.02 -25.54
CA ASN A 147 10.69 -32.22 -26.18
C ASN A 147 10.14 -31.66 -27.49
N ALA A 148 9.93 -30.35 -27.55
CA ALA A 148 9.36 -29.65 -28.69
C ALA A 148 10.45 -28.80 -29.39
N LYS A 149 10.82 -29.17 -30.62
CA LYS A 149 11.86 -28.47 -31.38
C LYS A 149 11.35 -28.04 -32.75
N GLY A 150 11.33 -26.74 -33.01
CA GLY A 150 10.86 -26.18 -34.28
C GLY A 150 11.37 -24.78 -34.53
N LYS A 151 10.75 -24.08 -35.48
CA LYS A 151 10.89 -22.62 -35.60
C LYS A 151 10.15 -21.93 -34.44
N TRP A 152 9.04 -22.52 -34.01
CA TRP A 152 8.41 -22.27 -32.72
C TRP A 152 8.34 -23.58 -31.95
N GLY A 153 8.73 -23.55 -30.67
CA GLY A 153 8.69 -24.73 -29.79
C GLY A 153 7.25 -25.10 -29.47
N ILE A 154 6.62 -24.35 -28.56
CA ILE A 154 5.21 -24.51 -28.18
C ILE A 154 4.52 -23.16 -28.37
N LEU A 155 3.52 -23.12 -29.26
CA LEU A 155 2.89 -21.88 -29.70
C LEU A 155 1.36 -21.92 -29.55
N GLY A 156 0.78 -20.90 -28.93
CA GLY A 156 -0.65 -20.64 -28.99
C GLY A 156 -1.03 -19.86 -30.26
N LEU A 157 -1.90 -20.37 -31.11
CA LEU A 157 -2.32 -19.72 -32.36
C LEU A 157 -3.75 -19.18 -32.31
N ARG A 158 -3.93 -17.97 -32.86
CA ARG A 158 -5.21 -17.21 -33.03
C ARG A 158 -5.88 -16.77 -31.72
N ASP A 159 -6.50 -15.58 -31.67
CA ASP A 159 -7.20 -15.04 -30.49
C ASP A 159 -6.44 -15.04 -29.13
N PHE A 160 -7.11 -14.72 -28.03
CA PHE A 160 -6.50 -14.50 -26.69
C PHE A 160 -6.98 -15.50 -25.62
N SER A 161 -7.50 -16.67 -25.99
CA SER A 161 -8.15 -17.61 -25.04
C SER A 161 -7.36 -18.88 -24.72
N LYS A 162 -6.08 -19.02 -25.12
CA LYS A 162 -5.34 -20.29 -24.98
C LYS A 162 -4.63 -20.45 -23.65
N TYR A 163 -4.59 -21.70 -23.17
CA TYR A 163 -3.96 -22.08 -21.91
C TYR A 163 -2.97 -23.21 -22.13
N LEU A 164 -1.77 -23.08 -21.57
CA LEU A 164 -0.82 -24.18 -21.45
C LEU A 164 -0.70 -24.55 -19.97
N THR A 165 -1.01 -25.79 -19.63
CA THR A 165 -0.83 -26.35 -18.29
C THR A 165 0.25 -27.42 -18.34
N ILE A 166 1.26 -27.29 -17.49
CA ILE A 166 2.32 -28.29 -17.33
C ILE A 166 2.28 -28.75 -15.87
N ARG A 167 1.99 -30.02 -15.66
CA ARG A 167 1.85 -30.64 -14.35
C ARG A 167 2.78 -31.84 -14.21
N ASN A 168 3.58 -31.88 -13.15
CA ASN A 168 4.45 -33.03 -12.83
C ASN A 168 5.27 -33.54 -14.05
N ALA A 169 5.58 -32.67 -15.00
CA ALA A 169 6.09 -33.05 -16.31
C ALA A 169 7.42 -32.34 -16.60
N THR A 170 8.26 -32.98 -17.42
CA THR A 170 9.46 -32.36 -17.95
C THR A 170 9.22 -31.91 -19.37
N VAL A 171 9.28 -30.60 -19.62
CA VAL A 171 9.07 -30.01 -20.94
C VAL A 171 10.31 -29.27 -21.37
N THR A 172 10.82 -29.58 -22.56
CA THR A 172 11.80 -28.74 -23.25
C THR A 172 11.20 -28.16 -24.51
N ALA A 173 11.40 -26.87 -24.73
CA ALA A 173 10.92 -26.18 -25.92
C ALA A 173 12.05 -25.34 -26.53
N GLU A 174 12.31 -25.54 -27.81
CA GLU A 174 13.36 -24.84 -28.55
C GLU A 174 12.77 -24.32 -29.85
N GLY A 175 12.68 -22.99 -29.97
CA GLY A 175 12.12 -22.33 -31.14
C GLY A 175 12.92 -21.10 -31.53
N THR A 176 13.50 -21.08 -32.72
CA THR A 176 14.31 -19.94 -33.20
C THR A 176 13.54 -18.62 -33.29
N TRP A 177 12.20 -18.66 -33.32
CA TRP A 177 11.29 -17.50 -33.29
C TRP A 177 10.50 -17.39 -31.97
N GLY A 178 10.83 -18.24 -30.99
CA GLY A 178 10.22 -18.27 -29.66
C GLY A 178 10.00 -19.70 -29.17
N SER A 179 10.44 -19.96 -27.94
CA SER A 179 10.35 -21.30 -27.35
C SER A 179 8.96 -21.61 -26.78
N ILE A 180 8.39 -20.71 -25.96
CA ILE A 180 7.02 -20.82 -25.42
C ILE A 180 6.37 -19.43 -25.45
N LEU A 181 5.32 -19.23 -26.26
CA LEU A 181 4.70 -17.92 -26.47
C LEU A 181 3.25 -18.00 -27.01
N ASP A 182 2.57 -16.85 -27.00
CA ASP A 182 1.21 -16.58 -27.48
C ASP A 182 0.08 -17.34 -26.74
N PHE A 183 0.33 -17.62 -25.46
CA PHE A 183 -0.69 -18.13 -24.54
C PHE A 183 -1.25 -17.01 -23.66
N LYS A 184 -2.55 -17.06 -23.36
CA LYS A 184 -3.16 -16.16 -22.37
C LYS A 184 -2.56 -16.41 -20.99
N ASN A 185 -2.33 -17.67 -20.67
CA ASN A 185 -1.75 -18.07 -19.40
C ASN A 185 -0.89 -19.35 -19.55
N LEU A 186 0.17 -19.40 -18.76
CA LEU A 186 0.99 -20.59 -18.51
C LEU A 186 0.77 -21.00 -17.05
N VAL A 187 0.21 -22.18 -16.84
CA VAL A 187 -0.01 -22.76 -15.51
C VAL A 187 1.07 -23.82 -15.29
N LEU A 188 1.89 -23.61 -14.27
CA LEU A 188 2.88 -24.57 -13.82
C LEU A 188 2.40 -25.17 -12.51
N ASP A 189 2.11 -26.46 -12.51
CA ASP A 189 1.60 -27.21 -11.38
C ASP A 189 2.66 -28.23 -10.96
N ASN A 190 3.25 -28.03 -9.78
CA ASN A 190 4.44 -28.78 -9.32
C ASN A 190 5.64 -28.72 -10.29
N CYS A 191 5.72 -27.68 -11.11
CA CYS A 191 6.80 -27.44 -12.04
C CYS A 191 7.32 -26.00 -11.92
N ASP A 192 8.56 -25.77 -12.35
CA ASP A 192 9.13 -24.42 -12.49
C ASP A 192 9.96 -24.33 -13.78
N ILE A 193 10.20 -23.11 -14.25
CA ILE A 193 11.11 -22.86 -15.36
C ILE A 193 12.54 -22.97 -14.82
N THR A 194 13.23 -24.05 -15.16
CA THR A 194 14.54 -24.38 -14.61
C THR A 194 15.70 -23.95 -15.50
N SER A 195 15.46 -23.70 -16.79
CA SER A 195 16.48 -23.24 -17.72
C SER A 195 15.88 -22.40 -18.85
N PRO A 196 16.57 -21.33 -19.30
CA PRO A 196 17.79 -20.78 -18.71
C PRO A 196 17.55 -20.12 -17.35
N ALA A 197 18.62 -19.92 -16.57
CA ALA A 197 18.52 -19.29 -15.26
C ALA A 197 17.92 -17.88 -15.38
N GLY A 198 16.93 -17.58 -14.52
CA GLY A 198 16.22 -16.30 -14.54
C GLY A 198 15.09 -16.19 -15.57
N ALA A 199 14.82 -17.25 -16.34
CA ALA A 199 13.67 -17.28 -17.22
C ALA A 199 12.35 -17.26 -16.43
N VAL A 200 11.40 -16.44 -16.87
CA VAL A 200 10.10 -16.26 -16.20
C VAL A 200 8.97 -16.11 -17.22
N TRP A 201 7.76 -16.51 -16.84
CA TRP A 201 6.56 -16.18 -17.61
C TRP A 201 6.25 -14.69 -17.51
N ASN A 202 6.18 -14.01 -18.66
CA ASN A 202 5.75 -12.62 -18.77
C ASN A 202 4.36 -12.57 -19.38
N SER A 203 3.34 -12.29 -18.55
CA SER A 203 1.94 -12.22 -19.00
C SER A 203 1.66 -11.08 -19.98
N GLY A 204 2.40 -9.97 -19.88
CA GLY A 204 2.28 -8.83 -20.80
C GLY A 204 2.83 -9.12 -22.20
N LYS A 205 3.88 -9.95 -22.28
CA LYS A 205 4.43 -10.46 -23.55
C LYS A 205 3.84 -11.80 -23.98
N GLN A 206 3.02 -12.43 -23.13
CA GLN A 206 2.43 -13.75 -23.35
C GLN A 206 3.48 -14.82 -23.69
N ALA A 207 4.67 -14.73 -23.07
CA ALA A 207 5.81 -15.56 -23.43
C ALA A 207 6.72 -15.83 -22.23
N VAL A 208 7.54 -16.88 -22.34
CA VAL A 208 8.67 -17.08 -21.45
C VAL A 208 9.81 -16.14 -21.88
N CYS A 209 10.26 -15.30 -20.96
CA CYS A 209 11.25 -14.26 -21.19
C CYS A 209 12.48 -14.41 -20.30
N ASP A 210 13.61 -13.88 -20.76
CA ASP A 210 14.81 -13.69 -19.94
C ASP A 210 14.60 -12.62 -18.84
N ALA A 211 15.60 -12.43 -17.98
CA ALA A 211 15.56 -11.44 -16.90
C ALA A 211 15.48 -9.98 -17.39
N SER A 212 15.84 -9.70 -18.65
CA SER A 212 15.67 -8.39 -19.31
C SER A 212 14.31 -8.25 -20.00
N GLY A 213 13.47 -9.28 -19.93
CA GLY A 213 12.15 -9.33 -20.52
C GLY A 213 12.14 -9.68 -22.01
N ASN A 214 13.22 -10.12 -22.63
CA ASN A 214 13.21 -10.57 -24.04
C ASN A 214 12.64 -11.97 -24.16
N VAL A 215 11.85 -12.25 -25.21
CA VAL A 215 11.33 -13.60 -25.47
C VAL A 215 12.51 -14.54 -25.74
N ILE A 216 12.51 -15.69 -25.06
CA ILE A 216 13.59 -16.67 -25.20
C ILE A 216 13.39 -17.46 -26.51
N THR A 217 14.42 -17.44 -27.36
CA THR A 217 14.50 -18.20 -28.62
C THR A 217 15.41 -19.43 -28.53
N ASP A 218 16.08 -19.60 -27.39
CA ASP A 218 16.88 -20.79 -27.05
C ASP A 218 16.05 -21.80 -26.25
N LYS A 219 16.64 -22.96 -25.96
CA LYS A 219 15.97 -24.03 -25.20
C LYS A 219 15.48 -23.54 -23.84
N VAL A 220 14.17 -23.59 -23.63
CA VAL A 220 13.51 -23.46 -22.32
C VAL A 220 13.30 -24.85 -21.74
N THR A 221 13.57 -25.02 -20.45
CA THR A 221 13.28 -26.26 -19.70
C THR A 221 12.36 -25.95 -18.55
N ILE A 222 11.26 -26.69 -18.47
CA ILE A 222 10.33 -26.73 -17.35
C ILE A 222 10.41 -28.12 -16.77
N ALA A 223 10.56 -28.25 -15.46
CA ALA A 223 10.71 -29.54 -14.80
C ALA A 223 9.96 -29.57 -13.47
N PRO A 224 9.63 -30.76 -12.95
CA PRO A 224 9.05 -30.89 -11.63
C PRO A 224 9.94 -30.28 -10.54
N ILE A 225 9.32 -29.69 -9.53
CA ILE A 225 10.02 -29.16 -8.35
C ILE A 225 9.75 -30.01 -7.13
N ASN A 226 10.78 -30.19 -6.31
CA ASN A 226 10.69 -30.98 -5.08
C ASN A 226 10.45 -30.11 -3.83
N HIS A 227 10.55 -28.77 -3.96
CA HIS A 227 10.31 -27.81 -2.88
C HIS A 227 10.05 -26.38 -3.39
N TYR A 228 9.29 -25.57 -2.65
CA TYR A 228 8.80 -24.25 -3.04
C TYR A 228 9.64 -23.05 -2.58
N LYS A 229 10.94 -23.20 -2.30
CA LYS A 229 11.79 -22.11 -1.74
C LYS A 229 11.15 -21.43 -0.50
N LEU A 230 10.36 -22.22 0.25
CA LEU A 230 9.64 -21.84 1.45
C LEU A 230 9.89 -22.93 2.48
N TRP A 231 10.14 -22.52 3.71
CA TRP A 231 10.33 -23.41 4.85
C TRP A 231 9.47 -22.94 6.01
N ILE A 232 8.81 -23.88 6.67
CA ILE A 232 8.03 -23.66 7.89
C ILE A 232 8.68 -24.48 9.01
N ALA A 233 9.10 -23.81 10.09
CA ALA A 233 9.83 -24.43 11.19
C ALA A 233 11.01 -25.33 10.72
N GLY A 234 11.74 -24.88 9.71
CA GLY A 234 12.88 -25.60 9.11
C GLY A 234 12.51 -26.68 8.09
N THR A 235 11.24 -27.09 7.98
CA THR A 235 10.79 -28.10 7.00
C THR A 235 10.52 -27.45 5.64
N PRO A 236 11.14 -27.94 4.54
CA PRO A 236 10.84 -27.44 3.20
C PRO A 236 9.38 -27.71 2.83
N VAL A 237 8.70 -26.70 2.32
CA VAL A 237 7.37 -26.86 1.72
C VAL A 237 7.55 -27.45 0.32
N SER A 238 6.82 -28.51 0.00
CA SER A 238 6.86 -29.26 -1.25
C SER A 238 5.43 -29.51 -1.76
N PRO A 239 5.26 -30.00 -3.00
CA PRO A 239 3.96 -30.46 -3.49
C PRO A 239 3.24 -31.43 -2.56
N ASP A 240 4.00 -32.25 -1.82
CA ASP A 240 3.44 -33.31 -0.97
C ASP A 240 2.83 -32.79 0.34
N ASN A 241 3.21 -31.59 0.80
CA ASN A 241 2.79 -31.04 2.09
C ASN A 241 2.16 -29.65 2.02
N CYS A 242 2.10 -29.01 0.85
CA CYS A 242 1.68 -27.61 0.75
C CYS A 242 0.21 -27.38 1.10
N ASP A 243 -0.65 -28.39 0.92
CA ASP A 243 -2.09 -28.28 1.21
C ASP A 243 -2.40 -28.36 2.72
N ASP A 244 -1.52 -28.98 3.51
CA ASP A 244 -1.63 -29.06 4.96
C ASP A 244 -0.24 -29.13 5.62
N LEU A 245 0.22 -27.98 6.11
CA LEU A 245 1.50 -27.84 6.80
C LEU A 245 1.39 -28.08 8.31
N SER A 246 0.19 -28.38 8.84
CA SER A 246 0.01 -28.75 10.25
C SER A 246 0.63 -30.11 10.60
N VAL A 247 0.99 -30.90 9.58
CA VAL A 247 1.78 -32.14 9.73
C VAL A 247 3.20 -31.90 10.23
N ILE A 248 3.71 -30.67 10.15
CA ILE A 248 5.04 -30.29 10.62
C ILE A 248 5.03 -30.19 12.16
N PRO A 249 5.97 -30.85 12.87
CA PRO A 249 6.06 -30.74 14.33
C PRO A 249 6.14 -29.29 14.80
N GLY A 250 5.30 -28.92 15.78
CA GLY A 250 5.22 -27.56 16.31
C GLY A 250 4.29 -26.63 15.52
N VAL A 251 3.66 -27.12 14.44
CA VAL A 251 2.66 -26.38 13.66
C VAL A 251 1.24 -26.85 14.00
N SER A 252 0.30 -25.93 14.16
CA SER A 252 -1.13 -26.22 14.36
C SER A 252 -2.01 -25.10 13.79
N GLY A 253 -3.33 -25.30 13.80
CA GLY A 253 -4.27 -24.46 13.05
C GLY A 253 -4.21 -24.76 11.55
N THR A 254 -4.78 -23.88 10.72
CA THR A 254 -4.70 -24.05 9.26
C THR A 254 -3.49 -23.31 8.70
N VAL A 255 -2.52 -24.07 8.20
CA VAL A 255 -1.33 -23.55 7.50
C VAL A 255 -1.25 -24.25 6.15
N LYS A 256 -1.34 -23.49 5.07
CA LYS A 256 -1.22 -24.04 3.70
C LYS A 256 -0.61 -23.05 2.74
N TYR A 257 0.08 -23.54 1.72
CA TYR A 257 0.74 -22.75 0.70
C TYR A 257 0.18 -23.08 -0.68
N ASP A 258 -0.35 -22.07 -1.37
CA ASP A 258 -0.76 -22.17 -2.77
C ASP A 258 0.38 -21.63 -3.65
N HIS A 259 1.03 -22.54 -4.39
CA HIS A 259 2.14 -22.20 -5.29
C HIS A 259 1.71 -21.29 -6.45
N SER A 260 0.50 -21.51 -6.98
CA SER A 260 0.01 -20.78 -8.16
C SER A 260 -0.23 -19.30 -7.88
N THR A 261 -0.71 -18.99 -6.68
CA THR A 261 -0.94 -17.61 -6.21
C THR A 261 0.19 -17.08 -5.34
N LYS A 262 1.20 -17.92 -5.02
CA LYS A 262 2.28 -17.63 -4.05
C LYS A 262 1.73 -17.13 -2.72
N THR A 263 0.67 -17.78 -2.22
CA THR A 263 -0.03 -17.39 -1.00
C THR A 263 0.15 -18.42 0.10
N LEU A 264 0.79 -18.03 1.20
CA LEU A 264 0.77 -18.77 2.47
C LEU A 264 -0.44 -18.31 3.29
N THR A 265 -1.40 -19.20 3.52
CA THR A 265 -2.56 -18.94 4.38
C THR A 265 -2.27 -19.41 5.79
N LEU A 266 -2.47 -18.51 6.76
CA LEU A 266 -2.46 -18.78 8.20
C LEU A 266 -3.86 -18.45 8.73
N ASP A 267 -4.57 -19.46 9.23
CA ASP A 267 -5.86 -19.28 9.90
C ASP A 267 -5.85 -19.95 11.28
N ASN A 268 -5.88 -19.11 12.32
CA ASN A 268 -5.68 -19.51 13.71
C ASN A 268 -4.45 -20.41 13.91
N ALA A 269 -3.39 -20.11 13.16
CA ALA A 269 -2.19 -20.92 13.09
C ALA A 269 -1.26 -20.68 14.27
N THR A 270 -0.58 -21.72 14.72
CA THR A 270 0.57 -21.60 15.62
C THR A 270 1.76 -22.30 14.99
N ILE A 271 2.91 -21.63 14.89
CA ILE A 271 4.19 -22.19 14.40
C ILE A 271 5.23 -21.98 15.50
N ASN A 272 5.63 -23.07 16.17
CA ASN A 272 6.59 -23.05 17.26
C ASN A 272 7.85 -23.82 16.88
N SER A 273 9.01 -23.16 16.97
CA SER A 273 10.31 -23.76 16.64
C SER A 273 11.41 -23.19 17.52
N SER A 274 12.19 -24.03 18.21
CA SER A 274 13.32 -23.56 19.01
C SER A 274 14.62 -23.40 18.22
N GLU A 275 14.77 -24.11 17.09
CA GLU A 275 16.05 -24.22 16.37
C GLU A 275 16.04 -23.57 14.99
N TYR A 276 14.86 -23.35 14.43
CA TYR A 276 14.69 -22.86 13.06
C TYR A 276 13.83 -21.60 13.02
N THR A 277 14.03 -20.80 11.98
CA THR A 277 13.12 -19.72 11.61
C THR A 277 11.69 -20.24 11.45
N GLY A 278 10.71 -19.52 11.99
CA GLY A 278 9.30 -19.91 11.91
C GLY A 278 8.79 -19.96 10.47
N ILE A 279 8.94 -18.85 9.74
CA ILE A 279 8.70 -18.78 8.29
C ILE A 279 9.96 -18.26 7.60
N HIS A 280 10.55 -19.06 6.70
CA HIS A 280 11.65 -18.63 5.84
C HIS A 280 11.23 -18.74 4.38
N SER A 281 11.30 -17.63 3.62
CA SER A 281 10.88 -17.60 2.23
C SER A 281 11.89 -16.90 1.32
N LYS A 282 12.16 -17.52 0.16
CA LYS A 282 12.86 -16.93 -0.99
C LYS A 282 11.95 -16.83 -2.22
N ILE A 283 10.64 -16.72 -2.02
CA ILE A 283 9.65 -16.60 -3.09
C ILE A 283 9.50 -15.13 -3.47
N ASN A 284 9.75 -14.78 -4.74
CA ASN A 284 9.47 -13.43 -5.21
C ASN A 284 7.96 -13.12 -5.14
N SER A 285 7.60 -12.06 -4.38
CA SER A 285 6.24 -11.57 -4.19
C SER A 285 5.34 -12.53 -3.38
N LEU A 286 5.87 -13.06 -2.27
CA LEU A 286 5.10 -13.90 -1.35
C LEU A 286 3.98 -13.08 -0.68
N THR A 287 2.76 -13.61 -0.72
CA THR A 287 1.64 -13.12 0.10
C THR A 287 1.42 -14.04 1.28
N VAL A 288 1.32 -13.48 2.49
CA VAL A 288 0.87 -14.20 3.70
C VAL A 288 -0.51 -13.68 4.07
N LYS A 289 -1.52 -14.54 3.95
CA LYS A 289 -2.91 -14.22 4.24
C LYS A 289 -3.27 -14.72 5.65
N LEU A 290 -3.61 -13.80 6.52
CA LEU A 290 -3.87 -14.00 7.94
C LEU A 290 -5.38 -13.99 8.18
N THR A 291 -5.91 -15.00 8.83
CA THR A 291 -7.28 -15.04 9.38
C THR A 291 -7.22 -15.49 10.83
N GLY A 292 -8.12 -15.00 11.68
CA GLY A 292 -8.06 -15.26 13.11
C GLY A 292 -6.77 -14.72 13.75
N THR A 293 -6.30 -15.37 14.82
CA THR A 293 -5.05 -14.99 15.50
C THR A 293 -3.97 -16.02 15.23
N ASN A 294 -2.88 -15.59 14.61
CA ASN A 294 -1.78 -16.44 14.21
C ASN A 294 -0.54 -16.11 15.03
N THR A 295 0.15 -17.12 15.54
CA THR A 295 1.32 -16.96 16.39
C THR A 295 2.50 -17.73 15.83
N ILE A 296 3.65 -17.08 15.76
CA ILE A 296 4.92 -17.66 15.37
C ILE A 296 5.89 -17.38 16.51
N THR A 297 6.43 -18.44 17.11
CA THR A 297 7.47 -18.34 18.14
C THR A 297 8.70 -19.11 17.67
N SER A 298 9.82 -18.41 17.59
CA SER A 298 11.07 -18.94 17.03
C SER A 298 12.27 -18.68 17.94
N GLY A 299 13.17 -19.66 18.09
CA GLY A 299 14.48 -19.44 18.72
C GLY A 299 15.48 -18.71 17.83
N VAL A 300 15.22 -18.64 16.51
CA VAL A 300 16.01 -17.89 15.51
C VAL A 300 15.18 -16.68 15.07
N LYS A 301 14.76 -16.54 13.81
CA LYS A 301 13.88 -15.44 13.37
C LYS A 301 12.42 -15.88 13.40
N GLY A 302 11.49 -14.99 13.75
CA GLY A 302 10.05 -15.28 13.61
C GLY A 302 9.71 -15.48 12.12
N VAL A 303 9.93 -14.43 11.35
CA VAL A 303 9.80 -14.43 9.88
C VAL A 303 11.09 -13.93 9.24
N TRP A 304 11.58 -14.64 8.24
CA TRP A 304 12.67 -14.21 7.37
C TRP A 304 12.26 -14.29 5.90
N HIS A 305 12.36 -13.17 5.21
CA HIS A 305 12.18 -13.10 3.78
C HIS A 305 13.47 -12.68 3.09
N GLU A 306 13.79 -13.32 1.96
CA GLU A 306 14.97 -13.02 1.17
C GLU A 306 15.04 -11.52 0.84
N PRO A 307 16.16 -10.83 1.14
CA PRO A 307 16.27 -9.38 0.97
C PRO A 307 16.11 -8.86 -0.45
N SER A 308 16.06 -9.71 -1.48
CA SER A 308 15.82 -9.33 -2.88
C SER A 308 14.35 -9.33 -3.29
N TYR A 309 13.44 -9.79 -2.42
CA TYR A 309 12.05 -10.04 -2.76
C TYR A 309 11.06 -9.31 -1.84
N PRO A 310 9.91 -8.87 -2.36
CA PRO A 310 8.86 -8.26 -1.54
C PRO A 310 7.94 -9.31 -0.89
N MET A 311 7.49 -9.02 0.33
CA MET A 311 6.47 -9.77 1.05
C MET A 311 5.28 -8.87 1.37
N THR A 312 4.06 -9.43 1.22
CA THR A 312 2.82 -8.79 1.65
C THR A 312 2.16 -9.59 2.78
N LEU A 313 1.80 -8.93 3.88
CA LEU A 313 0.96 -9.49 4.94
C LEU A 313 -0.45 -8.90 4.82
N THR A 314 -1.50 -9.74 4.81
CA THR A 314 -2.90 -9.28 4.61
C THR A 314 -3.93 -10.22 5.25
N GLY A 315 -5.24 -10.01 5.01
CA GLY A 315 -6.29 -11.00 5.29
C GLY A 315 -7.25 -10.70 6.46
N GLY A 316 -7.11 -9.57 7.16
CA GLY A 316 -7.98 -9.18 8.29
C GLY A 316 -7.57 -9.75 9.65
N GLY A 317 -6.76 -10.82 9.68
CA GLY A 317 -6.31 -11.46 10.90
C GLY A 317 -5.15 -10.75 11.60
N THR A 318 -4.68 -11.37 12.68
CA THR A 318 -3.52 -10.95 13.47
C THR A 318 -2.35 -11.91 13.26
N LEU A 319 -1.13 -11.38 13.14
CA LEU A 319 0.12 -12.12 13.23
C LEU A 319 0.92 -11.64 14.45
N ASN A 320 1.24 -12.56 15.35
CA ASN A 320 2.21 -12.37 16.43
C ASN A 320 3.50 -13.11 16.05
N ALA A 321 4.55 -12.39 15.66
CA ALA A 321 5.82 -12.96 15.25
C ALA A 321 6.90 -12.65 16.30
N GLU A 322 7.27 -13.67 17.08
CA GLU A 322 8.20 -13.54 18.19
C GLU A 322 9.46 -14.36 17.94
N SER A 323 10.59 -13.72 18.22
CA SER A 323 11.92 -14.33 18.24
C SER A 323 12.54 -14.13 19.62
N ALA A 324 13.16 -15.18 20.16
CA ALA A 324 13.87 -15.08 21.42
C ALA A 324 15.24 -14.38 21.30
N ASN A 325 15.92 -14.51 20.16
CA ASN A 325 17.34 -14.15 20.03
C ASN A 325 17.68 -13.28 18.81
N ASP A 326 16.72 -13.01 17.94
CA ASP A 326 16.97 -12.45 16.60
C ASP A 326 15.82 -11.53 16.15
N TRP A 327 15.55 -11.41 14.83
CA TRP A 327 14.43 -10.61 14.33
C TRP A 327 13.07 -11.28 14.56
N GLY A 328 12.09 -10.50 15.05
CA GLY A 328 10.67 -10.88 14.96
C GLY A 328 10.28 -11.04 13.50
N ILE A 329 10.53 -10.01 12.68
CA ILE A 329 10.35 -10.02 11.22
C ILE A 329 11.57 -9.37 10.55
N HIS A 330 12.24 -10.11 9.65
CA HIS A 330 13.35 -9.63 8.83
C HIS A 330 13.01 -9.69 7.34
N VAL A 331 12.93 -8.54 6.68
CA VAL A 331 12.47 -8.41 5.29
C VAL A 331 12.86 -7.06 4.71
N ALA A 332 13.39 -7.01 3.49
CA ALA A 332 13.76 -5.74 2.86
C ALA A 332 12.54 -4.93 2.39
N TRP A 333 11.58 -5.54 1.68
CA TRP A 333 10.36 -4.88 1.20
C TRP A 333 9.11 -5.52 1.81
N LEU A 334 8.48 -4.79 2.73
CA LEU A 334 7.32 -5.26 3.47
C LEU A 334 6.10 -4.36 3.25
N ILE A 335 5.00 -4.98 2.86
CA ILE A 335 3.68 -4.34 2.80
C ILE A 335 2.79 -5.02 3.84
N ILE A 336 2.20 -4.23 4.74
CA ILE A 336 1.18 -4.69 5.67
C ILE A 336 -0.14 -4.04 5.29
N ASP A 337 -1.13 -4.85 4.93
CA ASP A 337 -2.38 -4.40 4.32
C ASP A 337 -3.61 -5.07 4.92
N GLY A 338 -4.39 -4.31 5.69
CA GLY A 338 -5.68 -4.80 6.17
C GLY A 338 -5.55 -5.88 7.25
N CYS A 339 -4.50 -5.86 8.07
CA CYS A 339 -4.28 -6.84 9.14
C CYS A 339 -3.59 -6.23 10.37
N THR A 340 -3.46 -7.00 11.45
CA THR A 340 -2.70 -6.62 12.64
C THR A 340 -1.40 -7.41 12.70
N VAL A 341 -0.27 -6.73 12.94
CA VAL A 341 1.03 -7.38 13.07
C VAL A 341 1.70 -6.94 14.36
N ASN A 342 2.09 -7.90 15.19
CA ASN A 342 2.86 -7.70 16.40
C ASN A 342 4.18 -8.45 16.24
N ALA A 343 5.31 -7.76 16.35
CA ALA A 343 6.62 -8.37 16.18
C ALA A 343 7.52 -8.11 17.39
N LYS A 344 8.18 -9.15 17.89
CA LYS A 344 9.10 -9.05 19.02
C LYS A 344 10.38 -9.81 18.76
N GLY A 345 11.52 -9.22 19.11
CA GLY A 345 12.82 -9.85 18.98
C GLY A 345 13.95 -9.00 19.54
N LYS A 346 15.19 -9.33 19.18
CA LYS A 346 16.32 -8.40 19.25
C LYS A 346 16.07 -7.18 18.37
N PHE A 347 15.49 -7.42 17.20
CA PHE A 347 14.86 -6.40 16.37
C PHE A 347 13.39 -6.78 16.17
N GLY A 348 12.48 -5.82 16.32
CA GLY A 348 11.04 -6.09 16.14
C GLY A 348 10.72 -6.39 14.67
N ILE A 349 10.75 -5.34 13.85
CA ILE A 349 10.63 -5.41 12.39
C ILE A 349 11.84 -4.69 11.79
N ALA A 350 12.65 -5.38 10.98
CA ALA A 350 13.79 -4.73 10.35
C ALA A 350 13.95 -5.09 8.87
N GLY A 351 14.45 -4.11 8.12
CA GLY A 351 15.05 -4.30 6.81
C GLY A 351 16.51 -4.76 6.89
N ASN A 352 17.22 -4.66 5.76
CA ASN A 352 18.57 -5.19 5.63
C ASN A 352 19.65 -4.22 6.16
N ASP A 353 19.72 -3.00 5.60
CA ASP A 353 20.86 -2.10 5.81
C ASP A 353 20.54 -0.59 5.75
N ALA A 354 19.26 -0.19 5.86
CA ALA A 354 18.78 1.20 5.74
C ALA A 354 19.05 1.90 4.38
N SER A 355 19.83 1.30 3.49
CA SER A 355 20.11 1.83 2.14
C SER A 355 19.17 1.25 1.08
N SER A 356 18.51 0.14 1.41
CA SER A 356 17.59 -0.60 0.56
C SER A 356 16.29 -0.92 1.31
N GLY A 357 15.30 -1.43 0.58
CA GLY A 357 14.04 -1.85 1.18
C GLY A 357 13.02 -0.72 1.43
N SER A 358 11.79 -1.12 1.73
CA SER A 358 10.71 -0.20 2.11
C SER A 358 9.75 -0.87 3.07
N PHE A 359 9.22 -0.08 3.99
CA PHE A 359 8.18 -0.51 4.92
C PHE A 359 6.89 0.28 4.68
N SER A 360 5.87 -0.39 4.17
CA SER A 360 4.58 0.22 3.81
C SER A 360 3.45 -0.34 4.67
N ILE A 361 2.57 0.54 5.14
CA ILE A 361 1.43 0.18 5.99
C ILE A 361 0.17 0.85 5.43
N ARG A 362 -0.88 0.07 5.24
CA ARG A 362 -2.21 0.56 4.87
C ARG A 362 -3.30 -0.27 5.55
N ASN A 363 -4.33 0.41 6.08
CA ASN A 363 -5.47 -0.26 6.74
C ASN A 363 -5.06 -1.25 7.84
N ALA A 364 -3.93 -1.03 8.52
CA ALA A 364 -3.29 -2.03 9.36
C ALA A 364 -2.77 -1.44 10.67
N THR A 365 -2.79 -2.25 11.73
CA THR A 365 -2.18 -1.88 13.03
C THR A 365 -0.90 -2.66 13.20
N VAL A 366 0.21 -1.97 13.51
CA VAL A 366 1.51 -2.61 13.70
C VAL A 366 2.04 -2.29 15.08
N THR A 367 2.51 -3.30 15.80
CA THR A 367 3.36 -3.13 16.97
C THR A 367 4.67 -3.86 16.80
N ALA A 368 5.76 -3.25 17.26
CA ALA A 368 7.08 -3.86 17.19
C ALA A 368 7.89 -3.52 18.44
N GLU A 369 8.60 -4.49 18.98
CA GLU A 369 9.45 -4.33 20.17
C GLU A 369 10.79 -5.04 19.91
N GLY A 370 11.90 -4.30 20.00
CA GLY A 370 13.23 -4.82 19.70
C GLY A 370 14.30 -4.24 20.61
N THR A 371 15.06 -5.08 21.31
CA THR A 371 16.12 -4.61 22.23
C THR A 371 17.22 -3.78 21.57
N ASP A 372 17.44 -3.97 20.27
CA ASP A 372 18.42 -3.24 19.43
C ASP A 372 17.75 -2.34 18.39
N GLY A 373 16.42 -2.39 18.30
CA GLY A 373 15.61 -1.54 17.41
C GLY A 373 14.23 -2.13 17.14
N SER A 374 13.19 -1.39 17.45
CA SER A 374 11.81 -1.84 17.26
C SER A 374 11.39 -1.83 15.80
N ILE A 375 11.65 -0.76 15.06
CA ILE A 375 11.44 -0.66 13.61
C ILE A 375 12.63 0.07 12.97
N CYS A 376 13.45 -0.63 12.20
CA CYS A 376 14.72 -0.10 11.69
C CYS A 376 15.18 -0.73 10.37
N ASN A 377 16.31 -0.25 9.83
CA ASN A 377 16.99 -0.77 8.65
C ASN A 377 16.20 -0.73 7.34
N PHE A 378 15.22 0.16 7.20
CA PHE A 378 14.54 0.42 5.93
C PHE A 378 14.95 1.76 5.35
N ASN A 379 15.14 1.85 4.04
CA ASN A 379 15.38 3.15 3.38
C ASN A 379 14.12 4.04 3.40
N ALA A 380 12.95 3.45 3.15
CA ALA A 380 11.69 4.18 3.04
C ALA A 380 10.64 3.68 4.03
N PHE A 381 9.89 4.61 4.61
CA PHE A 381 8.68 4.35 5.38
C PHE A 381 7.49 5.05 4.71
N MET A 382 6.45 4.29 4.39
CA MET A 382 5.33 4.73 3.56
C MET A 382 3.98 4.36 4.21
N PRO A 383 3.57 5.05 5.29
CA PRO A 383 2.24 4.89 5.84
C PRO A 383 1.19 5.52 4.90
N SER A 384 0.02 4.90 4.78
CA SER A 384 -1.13 5.50 4.08
C SER A 384 -1.60 6.79 4.76
N ASN A 385 -2.32 7.65 4.03
CA ASN A 385 -2.94 8.85 4.58
C ASN A 385 -3.78 8.51 5.83
N GLY A 386 -3.61 9.30 6.89
CA GLY A 386 -4.29 9.06 8.17
C GLY A 386 -3.65 7.98 9.04
N TYR A 387 -2.42 7.52 8.73
CA TYR A 387 -1.64 6.63 9.60
C TYR A 387 -0.35 7.32 10.07
N GLY A 388 0.11 6.96 11.26
CA GLY A 388 1.34 7.51 11.85
C GLY A 388 1.86 6.69 13.02
N ILE A 389 3.04 7.06 13.51
CA ILE A 389 3.64 6.47 14.71
C ILE A 389 2.89 7.03 15.93
N ILE A 390 2.24 6.17 16.69
CA ILE A 390 1.37 6.50 17.83
C ILE A 390 2.14 6.43 19.15
N SER A 391 3.01 5.44 19.29
CA SER A 391 3.77 5.18 20.51
C SER A 391 5.20 4.76 20.16
N PRO A 392 6.21 5.16 20.97
CA PRO A 392 6.09 6.12 22.06
C PRO A 392 5.77 7.54 21.56
N ALA A 393 5.22 8.39 22.42
CA ALA A 393 4.88 9.76 22.05
C ALA A 393 6.16 10.53 21.62
N GLY A 394 6.07 11.30 20.53
CA GLY A 394 7.21 12.02 19.96
C GLY A 394 8.14 11.16 19.08
N ALA A 395 7.86 9.88 18.91
CA ALA A 395 8.61 9.02 18.00
C ALA A 395 8.37 9.45 16.54
N VAL A 396 9.46 9.55 15.77
CA VAL A 396 9.42 9.98 14.36
C VAL A 396 10.25 9.05 13.48
N TRP A 397 9.91 8.98 12.20
CA TRP A 397 10.75 8.29 11.22
C TRP A 397 11.98 9.14 10.90
N ASN A 398 13.17 8.60 11.15
CA ASN A 398 14.43 9.22 10.75
C ASN A 398 14.94 8.60 9.45
N TYR A 399 14.86 9.36 8.35
CA TYR A 399 15.29 8.90 7.02
C TYR A 399 16.79 8.64 6.91
N VAL A 400 17.63 9.32 7.70
CA VAL A 400 19.09 9.09 7.68
C VAL A 400 19.44 7.77 8.35
N LYS A 401 18.73 7.41 9.43
CA LYS A 401 18.94 6.15 10.15
C LYS A 401 18.11 5.00 9.60
N GLY A 402 17.11 5.27 8.78
CA GLY A 402 16.15 4.27 8.29
C GLY A 402 15.37 3.60 9.42
N ALA A 403 15.02 4.35 10.46
CA ALA A 403 14.46 3.81 11.70
C ALA A 403 13.52 4.77 12.42
N VAL A 404 12.65 4.21 13.26
CA VAL A 404 11.84 4.98 14.22
C VAL A 404 12.75 5.43 15.38
N CYS A 405 12.82 6.74 15.60
CA CYS A 405 13.71 7.37 16.56
C CYS A 405 12.97 8.29 17.53
N ASP A 406 13.58 8.52 18.69
CA ASP A 406 13.19 9.57 19.63
C ASP A 406 13.56 10.97 19.10
N THR A 407 13.21 12.02 19.85
CA THR A 407 13.49 13.42 19.50
C THR A 407 14.98 13.77 19.52
N SER A 408 15.82 12.98 20.19
CA SER A 408 17.29 13.11 20.16
C SER A 408 17.91 12.34 18.99
N GLY A 409 17.08 11.66 18.19
CA GLY A 409 17.48 10.85 17.05
C GLY A 409 17.99 9.46 17.44
N ASN A 410 17.83 8.98 18.66
CA ASN A 410 18.18 7.60 19.03
C ASN A 410 17.15 6.61 18.52
N VAL A 411 17.58 5.43 18.05
CA VAL A 411 16.67 4.38 17.60
C VAL A 411 15.86 3.88 18.80
N ILE A 412 14.55 3.82 18.65
CA ILE A 412 13.65 3.36 19.71
C ILE A 412 13.75 1.83 19.84
N THR A 413 13.96 1.36 21.07
CA THR A 413 14.00 -0.06 21.46
C THR A 413 12.76 -0.49 22.25
N ASP A 414 12.01 0.48 22.79
CA ASP A 414 10.69 0.25 23.39
C ASP A 414 9.64 -0.09 22.34
N LYS A 415 8.49 -0.58 22.78
CA LYS A 415 7.37 -0.92 21.90
C LYS A 415 6.92 0.28 21.05
N VAL A 416 7.10 0.16 19.74
CA VAL A 416 6.57 1.08 18.74
C VAL A 416 5.17 0.63 18.33
N THR A 417 4.24 1.56 18.17
CA THR A 417 2.91 1.31 17.61
C THR A 417 2.66 2.24 16.43
N ILE A 418 2.23 1.68 15.31
CA ILE A 418 1.78 2.43 14.12
C ILE A 418 0.33 2.05 13.86
N GLY A 419 -0.50 3.05 13.56
CA GLY A 419 -1.91 2.84 13.32
C GLY A 419 -2.61 4.10 12.84
N PRO A 420 -3.95 4.08 12.79
CA PRO A 420 -4.74 5.24 12.38
C PRO A 420 -4.56 6.40 13.35
N VAL A 421 -4.45 7.61 12.82
CA VAL A 421 -4.36 8.86 13.58
C VAL A 421 -5.56 9.75 13.29
N THR A 422 -6.00 10.49 14.29
CA THR A 422 -7.04 11.51 14.11
C THR A 422 -6.39 12.76 13.55
N THR A 423 -6.87 13.27 12.41
CA THR A 423 -6.46 14.57 11.88
C THR A 423 -7.35 15.66 12.46
N TYR A 424 -6.73 16.71 13.01
CA TYR A 424 -7.42 17.89 13.50
C TYR A 424 -7.51 18.94 12.39
N ALA A 425 -8.51 19.81 12.46
CA ALA A 425 -8.73 20.88 11.48
C ALA A 425 -7.76 22.07 11.69
N LEU A 426 -6.49 21.76 11.94
CA LEU A 426 -5.39 22.67 12.25
C LEU A 426 -4.16 22.27 11.42
N TYR A 427 -3.51 23.24 10.83
CA TYR A 427 -2.31 23.06 10.03
C TYR A 427 -1.22 24.02 10.51
N ILE A 428 0.02 23.52 10.55
CA ILE A 428 1.22 24.31 10.84
C ILE A 428 2.16 24.17 9.64
N ILE A 429 2.49 25.28 8.96
CA ILE A 429 3.31 25.28 7.73
C ILE A 429 2.75 24.28 6.69
N GLY A 430 1.42 24.28 6.51
CA GLY A 430 0.71 23.36 5.61
C GLY A 430 0.69 21.89 6.03
N LYS A 431 1.31 21.51 7.17
CA LYS A 431 1.27 20.14 7.70
C LYS A 431 0.07 19.94 8.64
N PRO A 432 -0.74 18.88 8.47
CA PRO A 432 -1.86 18.61 9.34
C PRO A 432 -1.38 18.28 10.76
N VAL A 433 -2.05 18.85 11.76
CA VAL A 433 -1.93 18.42 13.15
C VAL A 433 -2.78 17.17 13.33
N THR A 434 -2.22 16.16 13.98
CA THR A 434 -2.82 14.84 14.18
C THR A 434 -2.62 14.37 15.61
N SER A 435 -3.34 13.33 16.03
CA SER A 435 -3.16 12.70 17.35
C SER A 435 -1.74 12.17 17.58
N ALA A 436 -0.93 11.98 16.52
CA ALA A 436 0.47 11.54 16.65
C ALA A 436 1.46 12.70 16.90
N ASN A 437 1.20 13.90 16.39
CA ASN A 437 2.13 15.03 16.49
C ASN A 437 1.61 16.20 17.36
N CYS A 438 0.35 16.16 17.83
CA CYS A 438 -0.24 17.29 18.55
C CYS A 438 0.51 17.64 19.85
N ASN A 439 1.18 16.69 20.50
CA ASN A 439 1.92 16.96 21.73
C ASN A 439 3.27 17.65 21.50
N ASP A 440 3.82 17.57 20.28
CA ASP A 440 5.09 18.20 19.89
C ASP A 440 5.10 18.48 18.39
N LEU A 441 4.87 19.74 18.03
CA LEU A 441 4.85 20.21 16.64
C LEU A 441 6.21 20.74 16.18
N SER A 442 7.24 20.72 17.04
CA SER A 442 8.61 21.05 16.64
C SER A 442 9.21 20.04 15.65
N VAL A 443 8.58 18.86 15.53
CA VAL A 443 8.89 17.86 14.49
C VAL A 443 8.63 18.35 13.07
N ILE A 444 7.89 19.46 12.90
CA ILE A 444 7.61 20.08 11.60
C ILE A 444 8.80 20.97 11.23
N PRO A 445 9.48 20.73 10.08
CA PRO A 445 10.58 21.59 9.64
C PRO A 445 10.14 23.06 9.55
N GLY A 446 10.94 23.94 10.17
CA GLY A 446 10.63 25.37 10.28
C GLY A 446 9.97 25.77 11.61
N VAL A 447 9.68 24.82 12.50
CA VAL A 447 9.18 25.07 13.86
C VAL A 447 10.31 24.92 14.88
N SER A 448 10.45 25.87 15.79
CA SER A 448 11.35 25.80 16.96
C SER A 448 10.66 26.37 18.20
N GLY A 449 11.28 26.16 19.37
CA GLY A 449 10.62 26.39 20.67
C GLY A 449 9.56 25.34 20.97
N THR A 450 8.67 25.60 21.92
CA THR A 450 7.62 24.65 22.28
C THR A 450 6.32 25.01 21.58
N VAL A 451 5.85 24.13 20.70
CA VAL A 451 4.55 24.23 20.01
C VAL A 451 3.78 22.94 20.21
N LYS A 452 2.62 23.02 20.85
CA LYS A 452 1.76 21.84 21.10
C LYS A 452 0.28 22.19 21.05
N TYR A 453 -0.52 21.28 20.56
CA TYR A 453 -1.96 21.36 20.48
C TYR A 453 -2.61 20.33 21.40
N ASP A 454 -3.44 20.80 22.33
CA ASP A 454 -4.30 19.96 23.16
C ASP A 454 -5.70 19.90 22.53
N PRO A 455 -6.12 18.76 21.96
CA PRO A 455 -7.43 18.60 21.33
C PRO A 455 -8.58 18.63 22.34
N ALA A 456 -8.35 18.25 23.61
CA ALA A 456 -9.40 18.21 24.63
C ALA A 456 -9.85 19.62 25.03
N THR A 457 -8.90 20.56 25.09
CA THR A 457 -9.17 21.97 25.41
C THR A 457 -9.19 22.88 24.19
N LYS A 458 -8.92 22.34 22.98
CA LYS A 458 -8.68 23.11 21.75
C LYS A 458 -7.63 24.21 21.95
N THR A 459 -6.54 23.91 22.65
CA THR A 459 -5.49 24.89 22.97
C THR A 459 -4.22 24.62 22.19
N LEU A 460 -3.83 25.52 21.29
CA LEU A 460 -2.49 25.59 20.71
C LEU A 460 -1.60 26.45 21.62
N THR A 461 -0.63 25.85 22.30
CA THR A 461 0.35 26.55 23.12
C THR A 461 1.58 26.88 22.29
N LEU A 462 1.97 28.16 22.29
CA LEU A 462 3.24 28.68 21.77
C LEU A 462 4.07 29.18 22.96
N ASP A 463 5.20 28.55 23.21
CA ASP A 463 6.13 28.95 24.26
C ASP A 463 7.54 29.14 23.70
N ASN A 464 7.94 30.42 23.62
CA ASN A 464 9.17 30.87 22.97
C ASN A 464 9.34 30.27 21.56
N ALA A 465 8.23 30.14 20.84
CA ALA A 465 8.16 29.43 19.58
C ALA A 465 8.55 30.32 18.39
N THR A 466 9.19 29.73 17.39
CA THR A 466 9.35 30.33 16.06
C THR A 466 8.76 29.39 15.02
N ILE A 467 7.85 29.89 14.18
CA ILE A 467 7.25 29.15 13.06
C ILE A 467 7.62 29.89 11.77
N ASN A 468 8.36 29.24 10.88
CA ASN A 468 8.82 29.81 9.61
C ASN A 468 8.18 29.08 8.41
N GLY A 469 7.05 29.62 7.95
CA GLY A 469 6.26 29.09 6.84
C GLY A 469 6.73 29.58 5.47
N VAL A 470 7.72 28.91 4.88
CA VAL A 470 8.14 29.15 3.50
C VAL A 470 7.05 28.62 2.55
N HIS A 471 6.53 29.46 1.66
CA HIS A 471 5.42 29.18 0.72
C HIS A 471 4.07 28.72 1.32
N ASN A 472 3.89 28.74 2.65
CA ASN A 472 2.68 28.27 3.33
C ASN A 472 2.25 29.27 4.41
N ASP A 473 1.00 29.16 4.85
CA ASP A 473 0.56 29.85 6.06
C ASP A 473 1.31 29.30 7.28
N GLY A 474 1.59 30.15 8.28
CA GLY A 474 2.23 29.72 9.51
C GLY A 474 1.30 28.82 10.33
N ILE A 475 0.11 29.34 10.66
CA ILE A 475 -1.00 28.63 11.31
C ILE A 475 -2.23 28.79 10.42
N SER A 476 -2.85 27.68 10.02
CA SER A 476 -4.20 27.67 9.41
C SER A 476 -5.17 26.88 10.29
N SER A 477 -6.21 27.55 10.78
CA SER A 477 -7.22 26.92 11.66
C SER A 477 -8.63 26.96 11.08
N TYR A 478 -9.30 25.82 11.17
CA TYR A 478 -10.72 25.64 10.92
C TYR A 478 -11.46 25.19 12.20
N ILE A 479 -10.80 25.26 13.36
CA ILE A 479 -11.35 24.81 14.64
C ILE A 479 -12.19 25.93 15.24
N ASP A 480 -13.48 25.63 15.43
CA ASP A 480 -14.39 26.50 16.19
C ASP A 480 -13.97 26.57 17.67
N GLY A 481 -13.62 27.77 18.12
CA GLY A 481 -13.17 28.06 19.47
C GLY A 481 -11.70 27.69 19.75
N LEU A 482 -10.82 27.79 18.75
CA LEU A 482 -9.38 27.57 18.98
C LEU A 482 -8.82 28.62 19.94
N THR A 483 -8.12 28.17 20.99
CA THR A 483 -7.33 29.03 21.86
C THR A 483 -5.85 28.94 21.49
N VAL A 484 -5.23 30.06 21.12
CA VAL A 484 -3.78 30.19 20.96
C VAL A 484 -3.21 30.81 22.23
N LYS A 485 -2.53 30.01 23.05
CA LYS A 485 -1.95 30.43 24.33
C LYS A 485 -0.47 30.78 24.17
N LEU A 486 -0.12 32.02 24.43
CA LEU A 486 1.21 32.58 24.32
C LEU A 486 1.93 32.56 25.67
N ILE A 487 3.15 32.04 25.66
CA ILE A 487 4.11 32.09 26.76
C ILE A 487 5.44 32.59 26.19
N GLY A 488 6.09 33.51 26.90
CA GLY A 488 7.31 34.15 26.40
C GLY A 488 7.09 34.93 25.10
N THR A 489 8.10 34.98 24.23
CA THR A 489 8.05 35.72 22.96
C THR A 489 8.00 34.75 21.79
N ASN A 490 6.90 34.78 21.04
CA ASN A 490 6.64 33.89 19.92
C ASN A 490 6.71 34.67 18.61
N THR A 491 7.19 34.02 17.55
CA THR A 491 7.34 34.63 16.23
C THR A 491 6.80 33.70 15.17
N ILE A 492 5.96 34.22 14.27
CA ILE A 492 5.47 33.51 13.10
C ILE A 492 5.83 34.35 11.88
N ILE A 493 6.66 33.77 11.02
CA ILE A 493 7.05 34.35 9.74
C ILE A 493 6.44 33.45 8.67
N ALA A 494 5.71 34.02 7.73
CA ALA A 494 5.15 33.27 6.61
C ALA A 494 5.19 34.12 5.34
N GLU A 495 5.30 33.47 4.19
CA GLU A 495 5.21 34.15 2.89
C GLU A 495 3.78 34.33 2.39
N ARG A 496 2.80 33.62 2.99
CA ARG A 496 1.38 33.80 2.70
C ARG A 496 0.65 34.55 3.82
N THR A 497 0.41 33.88 4.95
CA THR A 497 -0.25 34.50 6.09
C THR A 497 0.24 33.81 7.37
N PRO A 498 0.86 34.51 8.32
CA PRO A 498 1.31 33.96 9.58
C PRO A 498 0.19 33.27 10.35
N VAL A 499 -0.98 33.92 10.43
CA VAL A 499 -2.17 33.35 11.09
C VAL A 499 -3.40 33.53 10.20
N TRP A 500 -3.94 32.42 9.74
CA TRP A 500 -5.20 32.36 9.01
C TRP A 500 -6.23 31.53 9.79
N HIS A 501 -7.46 32.02 9.89
CA HIS A 501 -8.56 31.25 10.45
C HIS A 501 -9.92 31.61 9.85
N ASN A 502 -10.83 30.64 9.82
CA ASN A 502 -12.22 30.82 9.36
C ASN A 502 -13.28 30.36 10.36
N ALA A 503 -12.87 30.10 11.60
CA ALA A 503 -13.73 29.84 12.73
C ALA A 503 -13.23 30.67 13.94
N PRO A 504 -14.08 30.90 14.98
CA PRO A 504 -13.71 31.76 16.10
C PRO A 504 -12.39 31.34 16.76
N MET A 505 -11.48 32.30 16.91
CA MET A 505 -10.16 32.11 17.52
C MET A 505 -9.95 33.11 18.66
N THR A 506 -9.32 32.66 19.74
CA THR A 506 -8.84 33.52 20.84
C THR A 506 -7.33 33.40 20.98
N ILE A 507 -6.62 34.53 20.93
CA ILE A 507 -5.19 34.62 21.25
C ILE A 507 -5.07 35.20 22.67
N THR A 508 -4.39 34.49 23.56
CA THR A 508 -4.30 34.85 24.98
C THR A 508 -3.00 34.34 25.60
N GLY A 509 -2.86 34.42 26.92
CA GLY A 509 -1.64 34.12 27.65
C GLY A 509 -0.72 35.34 27.63
N GLY A 510 -0.21 35.76 28.79
CA GLY A 510 0.52 37.02 28.96
C GLY A 510 1.87 37.13 28.23
N GLY A 511 2.13 36.29 27.23
CA GLY A 511 3.26 36.40 26.31
C GLY A 511 2.97 37.30 25.11
N THR A 512 3.91 37.25 24.17
CA THR A 512 3.92 38.07 22.95
C THR A 512 3.86 37.17 21.72
N LEU A 513 3.08 37.59 20.70
CA LEU A 513 3.09 37.02 19.36
C LEU A 513 3.51 38.10 18.36
N ASN A 514 4.59 37.84 17.62
CA ASN A 514 5.00 38.67 16.49
C ASN A 514 4.67 37.93 15.21
N THR A 515 3.76 38.46 14.40
CA THR A 515 3.50 37.95 13.06
C THR A 515 4.14 38.86 12.04
N LYS A 516 4.93 38.28 11.15
CA LYS A 516 5.56 39.00 10.05
C LYS A 516 5.26 38.30 8.73
N ASP A 517 4.60 39.05 7.88
CA ASP A 517 4.34 38.71 6.50
C ASP A 517 5.01 39.72 5.57
N ILE A 518 5.33 39.29 4.35
CA ILE A 518 6.03 40.13 3.36
C ILE A 518 5.10 40.54 2.20
N GLU A 519 3.97 39.84 1.95
CA GLU A 519 3.16 40.01 0.72
C GLU A 519 1.62 39.97 0.86
N ALA A 520 1.05 39.36 1.91
CA ALA A 520 -0.39 39.28 2.15
C ALA A 520 -0.85 39.94 3.47
N TYR A 521 -0.99 39.20 4.57
CA TYR A 521 -1.66 39.68 5.79
C TYR A 521 -0.93 39.20 7.04
N GLY A 522 -0.79 40.06 8.07
CA GLY A 522 -0.24 39.66 9.36
C GLY A 522 -1.13 38.64 10.06
N ILE A 523 -2.42 38.98 10.23
CA ILE A 523 -3.47 38.08 10.71
C ILE A 523 -4.71 38.23 9.84
N TYR A 524 -5.16 37.13 9.24
CA TYR A 524 -6.33 37.07 8.37
C TYR A 524 -7.48 36.33 9.05
N THR A 525 -8.53 37.08 9.36
CA THR A 525 -9.83 36.58 9.83
C THR A 525 -10.77 36.42 8.64
N ASN A 526 -11.35 35.23 8.43
CA ASN A 526 -12.24 34.97 7.30
C ASN A 526 -13.65 34.60 7.78
N ASN A 527 -14.62 35.48 7.57
CA ASN A 527 -16.03 35.30 7.89
C ASN A 527 -16.27 34.85 9.35
N THR A 528 -15.47 35.36 10.29
CA THR A 528 -15.52 34.96 11.70
C THR A 528 -15.01 36.07 12.63
N SER A 529 -14.79 35.74 13.91
CA SER A 529 -14.29 36.66 14.93
C SER A 529 -12.91 36.25 15.47
N LEU A 530 -12.05 37.23 15.69
CA LEU A 530 -10.81 37.09 16.44
C LEU A 530 -10.91 37.83 17.77
N THR A 531 -10.54 37.16 18.87
CA THR A 531 -10.38 37.77 20.18
C THR A 531 -8.90 37.78 20.58
N ILE A 532 -8.39 38.91 21.07
CA ILE A 532 -7.08 39.06 21.68
C ILE A 532 -7.30 39.46 23.14
N ASP A 533 -6.85 38.64 24.08
CA ASP A 533 -7.19 38.77 25.51
C ASP A 533 -5.96 38.64 26.41
N GLY A 534 -5.59 39.76 27.07
CA GLY A 534 -4.57 39.78 28.11
C GLY A 534 -3.16 39.44 27.64
N CYS A 535 -2.83 39.70 26.37
CA CYS A 535 -1.55 39.37 25.75
C CYS A 535 -1.02 40.50 24.86
N THR A 536 0.15 40.30 24.26
CA THR A 536 0.72 41.24 23.28
C THR A 536 0.71 40.61 21.88
N VAL A 537 0.16 41.31 20.89
CA VAL A 537 0.17 40.86 19.48
C VAL A 537 0.69 41.97 18.58
N ASN A 538 1.76 41.69 17.84
CA ASN A 538 2.35 42.60 16.87
C ASN A 538 2.14 42.03 15.47
N ALA A 539 1.30 42.67 14.66
CA ALA A 539 0.92 42.21 13.35
C ALA A 539 1.46 43.10 12.22
N ASP A 540 2.41 42.57 11.45
CA ASP A 540 3.03 43.21 10.29
C ASP A 540 2.78 42.37 9.02
N GLY A 541 2.24 43.00 7.98
CA GLY A 541 1.94 42.39 6.68
C GLY A 541 1.40 43.41 5.68
N GLY A 542 0.91 42.99 4.51
CA GLY A 542 0.21 43.90 3.57
C GLY A 542 -0.97 44.61 4.23
N ASN A 543 -1.70 43.89 5.09
CA ASN A 543 -2.51 44.44 6.18
C ASN A 543 -2.05 43.85 7.51
N GLY A 544 -2.07 44.62 8.60
CA GLY A 544 -1.78 44.08 9.94
C GLY A 544 -2.86 43.08 10.37
N PHE A 545 -4.09 43.57 10.49
CA PHE A 545 -5.31 42.76 10.66
C PHE A 545 -6.25 42.96 9.48
N TYR A 546 -6.73 41.86 8.91
CA TYR A 546 -7.59 41.88 7.72
C TYR A 546 -8.80 40.95 7.87
N GLY A 547 -9.98 41.45 7.48
CA GLY A 547 -11.18 40.65 7.24
C GLY A 547 -11.41 40.44 5.74
N ARG A 548 -12.01 39.33 5.33
CA ARG A 548 -12.18 38.94 3.92
C ARG A 548 -13.16 39.85 3.17
N ASP A 549 -14.34 40.05 3.74
CA ASP A 549 -15.45 40.77 3.12
C ASP A 549 -16.04 41.87 4.03
N GLY A 550 -15.42 42.08 5.18
CA GLY A 550 -15.86 43.06 6.15
C GLY A 550 -17.09 42.60 6.91
N SER A 551 -17.33 41.28 7.03
CA SER A 551 -18.30 40.70 7.96
C SER A 551 -17.67 40.32 9.30
N GLU A 552 -16.35 40.38 9.40
CA GLU A 552 -15.56 39.89 10.54
C GLU A 552 -15.54 40.84 11.74
N SER A 553 -15.32 40.31 12.94
CA SER A 553 -15.16 41.11 14.16
C SER A 553 -13.77 40.91 14.79
N LEU A 554 -13.17 42.00 15.26
CA LEU A 554 -11.93 42.00 16.05
C LEU A 554 -12.24 42.51 17.46
N ILE A 555 -11.93 41.69 18.47
CA ILE A 555 -12.16 42.01 19.88
C ILE A 555 -10.82 42.06 20.59
N ILE A 556 -10.52 43.17 21.26
CA ILE A 556 -9.27 43.38 22.00
C ILE A 556 -9.64 43.67 23.46
N ARG A 557 -9.24 42.78 24.37
CA ARG A 557 -9.53 42.87 25.81
C ARG A 557 -8.25 42.93 26.62
N ASN A 558 -8.05 44.01 27.36
CA ASN A 558 -6.88 44.18 28.26
C ASN A 558 -5.54 43.76 27.63
N ALA A 559 -5.38 43.98 26.32
CA ALA A 559 -4.26 43.51 25.53
C ALA A 559 -3.54 44.69 24.86
N THR A 560 -2.26 44.47 24.52
CA THR A 560 -1.46 45.41 23.74
C THR A 560 -1.35 44.89 22.30
N VAL A 561 -1.79 45.68 21.34
CA VAL A 561 -1.76 45.31 19.92
C VAL A 561 -1.04 46.38 19.12
N THR A 562 -0.08 45.97 18.30
CA THR A 562 0.45 46.80 17.22
C THR A 562 0.06 46.20 15.87
N ALA A 563 -0.31 47.05 14.93
CA ALA A 563 -0.74 46.64 13.60
C ALA A 563 -0.13 47.55 12.54
N LYS A 564 0.45 46.98 11.49
CA LYS A 564 1.05 47.73 10.40
C LYS A 564 0.77 47.05 9.08
N GLY A 565 0.40 47.82 8.06
CA GLY A 565 0.35 47.30 6.70
C GLY A 565 0.13 48.33 5.60
N THR A 566 0.71 48.07 4.43
CA THR A 566 0.72 48.96 3.27
C THR A 566 -0.66 49.26 2.69
N ASP A 567 -1.63 48.37 2.89
CA ASP A 567 -3.02 48.51 2.46
C ASP A 567 -3.97 48.89 3.59
N GLY A 568 -3.47 48.96 4.82
CA GLY A 568 -4.20 49.37 6.01
C GLY A 568 -3.81 48.53 7.23
N SER A 569 -3.60 49.18 8.38
CA SER A 569 -3.13 48.50 9.59
C SER A 569 -4.20 47.61 10.22
N ILE A 570 -5.44 48.12 10.33
CA ILE A 570 -6.63 47.34 10.69
C ILE A 570 -7.70 47.70 9.66
N HIS A 571 -8.07 46.76 8.80
CA HIS A 571 -8.85 47.04 7.59
C HIS A 571 -9.82 45.91 7.23
N ASN A 572 -10.93 46.28 6.61
CA ASN A 572 -12.00 45.38 6.16
C ASN A 572 -12.55 44.50 7.29
N ILE A 573 -12.75 45.07 8.47
CA ILE A 573 -13.36 44.42 9.65
C ILE A 573 -14.71 45.10 9.92
N ASN A 574 -15.78 44.35 10.12
CA ASN A 574 -17.11 44.91 10.40
C ASN A 574 -17.15 45.67 11.72
N GLU A 575 -16.55 45.09 12.76
CA GLU A 575 -16.68 45.56 14.13
C GLU A 575 -15.35 45.43 14.88
N LEU A 576 -14.88 46.55 15.43
CA LEU A 576 -13.75 46.60 16.36
C LEU A 576 -14.28 46.87 17.77
N ILE A 577 -14.14 45.90 18.68
CA ILE A 577 -14.53 46.01 20.07
C ILE A 577 -13.28 46.17 20.93
N LEU A 578 -13.19 47.29 21.65
CA LEU A 578 -12.12 47.56 22.60
C LEU A 578 -12.68 47.50 24.03
N ASP A 579 -12.30 46.46 24.77
CA ASP A 579 -12.75 46.25 26.15
C ASP A 579 -11.57 46.48 27.11
N GLY A 580 -11.60 47.61 27.81
CA GLY A 580 -10.48 48.04 28.64
C GLY A 580 -9.24 48.48 27.83
N CYS A 581 -9.39 48.77 26.53
CA CYS A 581 -8.33 49.25 25.65
C CYS A 581 -8.72 50.55 24.91
N ALA A 582 -7.73 51.28 24.39
CA ALA A 582 -7.93 52.41 23.48
C ALA A 582 -6.86 52.43 22.38
N ILE A 583 -7.17 53.04 21.24
CA ILE A 583 -6.19 53.37 20.21
C ILE A 583 -5.34 54.52 20.73
N THR A 584 -4.03 54.30 20.88
CA THR A 584 -3.08 55.28 21.46
C THR A 584 -2.10 55.86 20.46
N SER A 585 -1.93 55.22 19.29
CA SER A 585 -1.08 55.72 18.21
C SER A 585 -1.61 55.29 16.83
N PRO A 586 -1.44 56.10 15.78
CA PRO A 586 -0.97 57.49 15.83
C PRO A 586 -2.00 58.43 16.48
N ASP A 587 -1.59 59.63 16.86
CA ASP A 587 -2.49 60.60 17.48
C ASP A 587 -3.66 60.95 16.53
N GLY A 588 -4.87 61.03 17.08
CA GLY A 588 -6.10 61.22 16.31
C GLY A 588 -6.58 60.00 15.50
N ALA A 589 -5.98 58.81 15.67
CA ALA A 589 -6.48 57.58 15.07
C ALA A 589 -7.80 57.13 15.72
N VAL A 590 -8.81 56.81 14.91
CA VAL A 590 -10.14 56.38 15.38
C VAL A 590 -10.68 55.22 14.56
N TRP A 591 -11.55 54.41 15.15
CA TRP A 591 -12.33 53.43 14.40
C TRP A 591 -13.38 54.12 13.52
N ASN A 592 -13.40 53.79 12.23
CA ASN A 592 -14.42 54.24 11.29
C ASN A 592 -15.23 53.05 10.78
N ALA A 593 -16.47 52.91 11.26
CA ALA A 593 -17.36 51.80 10.91
C ALA A 593 -17.79 51.78 9.43
N GLU A 594 -17.95 52.96 8.80
CA GLU A 594 -18.31 53.04 7.38
C GLU A 594 -17.18 52.55 6.49
N LYS A 595 -15.93 52.86 6.86
CA LYS A 595 -14.73 52.38 6.16
C LYS A 595 -14.25 51.01 6.64
N LYS A 596 -14.85 50.45 7.69
CA LYS A 596 -14.46 49.16 8.27
C LYS A 596 -12.96 49.11 8.63
N ALA A 597 -12.44 50.22 9.15
CA ALA A 597 -11.00 50.43 9.31
C ALA A 597 -10.65 51.43 10.41
N VAL A 598 -9.40 51.39 10.87
CA VAL A 598 -8.82 52.48 11.67
C VAL A 598 -8.32 53.59 10.73
N CYS A 599 -8.76 54.82 10.99
CA CYS A 599 -8.51 55.98 10.13
C CYS A 599 -7.90 57.15 10.90
N ASP A 600 -7.23 58.05 10.18
CA ASP A 600 -6.77 59.32 10.69
C ASP A 600 -7.94 60.31 10.88
N ALA A 601 -7.65 61.49 11.44
CA ALA A 601 -8.65 62.55 11.66
C ALA A 601 -9.31 63.09 10.38
N SER A 602 -8.69 62.87 9.21
CA SER A 602 -9.26 63.21 7.89
C SER A 602 -10.09 62.06 7.30
N GLY A 603 -10.21 60.95 8.01
CA GLY A 603 -10.93 59.75 7.58
C GLY A 603 -10.15 58.87 6.61
N ASN A 604 -8.85 59.05 6.41
CA ASN A 604 -8.04 58.15 5.56
C ASN A 604 -7.63 56.90 6.34
N VAL A 605 -7.63 55.74 5.68
CA VAL A 605 -7.17 54.48 6.29
C VAL A 605 -5.69 54.60 6.67
N ILE A 606 -5.36 54.32 7.93
CA ILE A 606 -3.99 54.38 8.41
C ILE A 606 -3.22 53.16 7.91
N LYS A 607 -2.07 53.41 7.28
CA LYS A 607 -1.14 52.39 6.74
C LYS A 607 0.16 52.29 7.55
N SER A 608 0.42 53.27 8.41
CA SER A 608 1.52 53.24 9.39
C SER A 608 1.11 52.43 10.61
N GLU A 609 2.06 52.14 11.50
CA GLU A 609 1.77 51.43 12.74
C GLU A 609 0.62 52.08 13.53
N VAL A 610 -0.35 51.26 13.93
CA VAL A 610 -1.43 51.58 14.86
C VAL A 610 -1.16 50.82 16.15
N THR A 611 -1.27 51.52 17.29
CA THR A 611 -1.08 50.93 18.61
C THR A 611 -2.40 51.00 19.39
N ILE A 612 -2.79 49.88 19.98
CA ILE A 612 -3.91 49.75 20.91
C ILE A 612 -3.36 49.23 22.23
N GLU A 613 -3.66 49.92 23.32
CA GLU A 613 -3.15 49.60 24.65
C GLU A 613 -4.25 49.54 25.68
N PRO A 614 -4.05 48.81 26.79
CA PRO A 614 -4.97 48.84 27.92
C PRO A 614 -5.09 50.27 28.47
N VAL A 615 -6.32 50.74 28.62
CA VAL A 615 -6.56 52.01 29.32
C VAL A 615 -6.37 51.77 30.81
N THR A 616 -5.23 52.20 31.33
CA THR A 616 -5.12 52.34 32.78
C THR A 616 -6.07 53.45 33.21
N THR A 617 -7.10 53.12 33.99
CA THR A 617 -7.88 54.13 34.71
C THR A 617 -7.01 54.72 35.82
N TYR A 618 -5.98 55.48 35.45
CA TYR A 618 -5.33 56.40 36.37
C TYR A 618 -6.26 57.60 36.52
N ILE A 619 -6.57 57.96 37.76
CA ILE A 619 -6.95 59.34 38.07
C ILE A 619 -5.67 60.14 37.81
N GLU A 620 -5.74 61.19 36.98
CA GLU A 620 -4.61 62.07 36.72
C GLU A 620 -3.88 62.37 38.03
N THR A 621 -2.57 62.13 38.06
CA THR A 621 -1.74 62.61 39.15
C THR A 621 -1.95 64.10 39.30
N VAL A 622 -2.38 64.50 40.50
CA VAL A 622 -2.51 65.90 40.89
C VAL A 622 -1.20 66.62 40.55
N ASN A 623 -1.26 67.53 39.57
CA ASN A 623 -0.09 68.28 39.11
C ASN A 623 0.52 69.07 40.29
N ALA A 624 1.83 69.34 40.26
CA ALA A 624 2.56 69.91 41.40
C ALA A 624 2.04 71.29 41.88
N ASP A 625 1.23 71.97 41.07
CA ASP A 625 0.60 73.28 41.36
C ASP A 625 -0.68 73.22 42.19
N VAL A 626 -1.13 72.05 42.64
CA VAL A 626 -2.27 71.99 43.56
C VAL A 626 -1.84 72.46 44.96
N PRO A 627 -2.51 73.48 45.54
CA PRO A 627 -2.15 74.05 46.84
C PRO A 627 -2.00 72.96 47.90
N ALA A 628 -1.01 73.07 48.78
CA ALA A 628 -0.73 72.07 49.83
C ALA A 628 -2.00 71.66 50.61
N GLY A 629 -2.96 72.58 50.80
CA GLY A 629 -4.25 72.31 51.46
C GLY A 629 -5.22 71.36 50.74
N LYS A 630 -4.97 71.00 49.47
CA LYS A 630 -5.77 70.05 48.68
C LYS A 630 -5.10 68.68 48.49
N ARG A 631 -3.87 68.48 49.01
CA ARG A 631 -3.22 67.16 49.05
C ARG A 631 -3.75 66.34 50.25
N GLY A 632 -3.80 65.01 50.11
CA GLY A 632 -4.32 64.13 51.15
C GLY A 632 -4.92 62.82 50.66
N VAL A 633 -5.47 62.08 51.60
CA VAL A 633 -6.23 60.85 51.40
C VAL A 633 -7.70 61.19 51.24
N TYR A 634 -8.36 60.59 50.26
CA TYR A 634 -9.80 60.71 50.02
C TYR A 634 -10.45 59.33 49.97
N ASN A 635 -11.73 59.23 50.33
CA ASN A 635 -12.52 58.04 50.01
C ASN A 635 -12.95 58.06 48.53
N LEU A 636 -13.59 56.97 48.08
CA LEU A 636 -14.08 56.84 46.71
C LEU A 636 -15.22 57.82 46.37
N GLN A 637 -15.81 58.48 47.37
CA GLN A 637 -16.83 59.52 47.21
C GLN A 637 -16.22 60.93 47.15
N GLY A 638 -14.88 61.06 47.15
CA GLY A 638 -14.19 62.36 47.08
C GLY A 638 -14.17 63.13 48.41
N VAL A 639 -14.52 62.50 49.53
CA VAL A 639 -14.42 63.10 50.87
C VAL A 639 -12.98 63.00 51.36
N ARG A 640 -12.38 64.13 51.74
CA ARG A 640 -11.04 64.19 52.32
C ARG A 640 -11.04 63.52 53.70
N LEU A 641 -10.19 62.51 53.88
CA LEU A 641 -10.05 61.70 55.09
C LEU A 641 -8.83 62.07 55.94
N GLY A 642 -7.87 62.82 55.39
CA GLY A 642 -6.68 63.28 56.12
C GLY A 642 -5.45 63.38 55.23
N GLU A 643 -4.26 63.40 55.85
CA GLU A 643 -2.97 63.55 55.16
C GLU A 643 -2.17 62.24 55.07
N SER A 644 -2.53 61.22 55.86
CA SER A 644 -1.85 59.92 55.88
C SER A 644 -2.86 58.77 55.91
N LEU A 645 -2.45 57.64 55.35
CA LEU A 645 -3.19 56.38 55.38
C LEU A 645 -3.12 55.69 56.75
N ASP A 646 -2.17 56.03 57.62
CA ASP A 646 -1.79 55.23 58.80
C ASP A 646 -2.94 54.96 59.78
N ARG A 647 -3.87 55.91 59.92
CA ARG A 647 -4.99 55.83 60.87
C ARG A 647 -6.32 55.39 60.27
N LEU A 648 -6.36 55.09 58.97
CA LEU A 648 -7.57 54.65 58.29
C LEU A 648 -7.73 53.12 58.35
N PRO A 649 -8.96 52.57 58.41
CA PRO A 649 -9.17 51.12 58.36
C PRO A 649 -8.74 50.53 57.01
N ALA A 650 -8.65 49.20 56.91
CA ALA A 650 -8.45 48.53 55.63
C ALA A 650 -9.53 48.96 54.62
N GLY A 651 -9.14 49.27 53.40
CA GLY A 651 -10.04 49.88 52.43
C GLY A 651 -9.33 50.47 51.21
N VAL A 652 -10.14 50.98 50.28
CA VAL A 652 -9.66 51.62 49.05
C VAL A 652 -9.73 53.14 49.22
N TYR A 653 -8.60 53.80 49.02
CA TYR A 653 -8.45 55.24 49.18
C TYR A 653 -7.78 55.87 47.96
N ILE A 654 -7.96 57.18 47.79
CA ILE A 654 -7.20 57.98 46.84
C ILE A 654 -6.18 58.80 47.63
N TYR A 655 -4.90 58.46 47.55
CA TYR A 655 -3.82 59.20 48.20
C TYR A 655 -3.04 60.00 47.15
N ASN A 656 -3.15 61.34 47.20
CA ASN A 656 -2.50 62.25 46.26
C ASN A 656 -2.74 61.88 44.77
N GLY A 657 -3.99 61.53 44.43
CA GLY A 657 -4.39 61.13 43.08
C GLY A 657 -4.16 59.64 42.75
N LYS A 658 -3.51 58.86 43.61
CA LYS A 658 -3.28 57.42 43.39
C LYS A 658 -4.27 56.58 44.19
N LYS A 659 -4.93 55.61 43.52
CA LYS A 659 -5.71 54.57 44.22
C LYS A 659 -4.77 53.68 45.03
N ILE A 660 -4.96 53.62 46.34
CA ILE A 660 -4.21 52.78 47.28
C ILE A 660 -5.17 51.83 47.97
N ILE A 661 -4.81 50.55 48.03
CA ILE A 661 -5.51 49.55 48.84
C ILE A 661 -4.72 49.42 50.14
N LYS A 662 -5.29 49.89 51.25
CA LYS A 662 -4.76 49.64 52.59
C LYS A 662 -5.28 48.27 53.03
N LYS A 663 -4.34 47.34 53.22
CA LYS A 663 -4.63 46.00 53.74
C LYS A 663 -4.85 46.02 55.24
#